data_AF-A0A7Y2LW03-F1
#
_entry.id   AF-A0A7Y2LW03-F1
#
_cell.length_a   1.000
_cell.length_b   1.000
_cell.length_c   1.000
_cell.angle_alpha   90.00
_cell.angle_beta   90.00
_cell.angle_gamma   90.00
#
_symmetry.space_group_name_H-M   'P 1'
#
loop_
_entity.id
_entity.type
_entity.pdbx_description
1 polymer ?
#
loop_
_entity_poly.entity_id
_entity_poly.type
_entity_poly.pdbx_seq_one_letter_code
_entity_poly.pdbx_strand_id
1 'polypeptide(L)'
;MPKSSRDLFSPDVFDLKSFISPYMMVIPPTIFALLIWWTDHRFGFLFTHTVAELISIIIALTALIVTVVSRHFTKNYFVVFIAIAIGWCGFIDLFHTLLYKGMQILPVDSANQATQLWIGARLLQAFAMLAAPFMLTRAIKPIPLNLFFGLLSVGIVTAVMLGFFPTAFIDGQGLTPFKIYSEYLIIAVLALALVLVWKRREYLSVKLRFGVSLSVLTMMASEFAFTQYISVYADANLLGHILKVYSYWFIYLALVESTIKDPFSMLSKAASTYDAIPDPTYIVSSSQTIQQVNLAAAQLHGIPATQLSGRSVHELVHDPRLKAEDCPVCSRLQQAPQEFLIQLTLPDHRTVECHVAPFLERVAKKQVWVMVVHDITDRQLLLQDLQERVKEVRCLNQINLLCNHTHTGMTELLHKAMEMIPSGFSSPERIHLQIRSDWGVLGEEPPAQTPCLQSIFANDTQQLGTLTVWYDQAPEVPVFLDEEQNLIDHITSQITDVYTRLQSQARVARLTYLYQLLSETNRVIAHSQNQQDLLTELQQVLLKLGSFAKILIALKADDGADSPLVIQFHHNISANILTTLQTVLQQDQNLPLNQVKNTSPEVDVCAYGLVNDADENVSPEYRAWREYLKQEKVRQAALTPLLFEGRFWGLVGLYTAGQVEFDEEQIQLLQNLSRDISSALERFSAEQHLKTAETYSQQMEQRFQQVFLQSPVPMNIISIQDGRILAVNLAYEKWLGYSLEDFQNREAWLKKVAPNAEQRQFMQQNWEEALKLAKNGKQVQFPEITLVAKDGSQRIAQRTLAIVGNDVILAWADLTAIRKTEQALRDSEQRFRGMVEQTVVGMYVLRDNQYLYVNPSYVDMLGRSTTELTGHNILEFTDATIDTLAGIHQEENLLQTAEHSDTPYTVPFRHQNGQIREFSLHTRRIIWDDGLPASIVMAQDITEQKQAQDQIAHQLEHMETIMYGTLQAVSTMVELRDPYTAGHERRVGLIASAIAKEMGWDEKRCLQMEEIGLVHDIGKIAIPSEILTKPSRLTYLEMEMMKGHAQAGYDILKDIPFNIPIAEIIGQHHERMDGTGYPKGLKGDEIHPEARILTVADVIESMASHRPYRAALGIDVALSEILRGRGTIYDAEVCDAAVRLIKEKGYVLPS
;
A
#
# COMPACT_ATOMS: atom_id res chain seq x y z
N MET A 1 -56.73 2.77 32.90
CA MET A 1 -57.77 2.60 31.86
C MET A 1 -57.12 2.77 30.49
N PRO A 2 -57.21 1.80 29.57
CA PRO A 2 -56.65 1.98 28.23
C PRO A 2 -57.60 2.86 27.40
N LYS A 3 -57.08 3.93 26.81
CA LYS A 3 -57.81 4.77 25.86
C LYS A 3 -58.13 3.97 24.60
N SER A 4 -59.33 4.22 24.08
CA SER A 4 -60.08 3.41 23.12
C SER A 4 -59.41 3.21 21.76
N SER A 5 -59.68 2.04 21.19
CA SER A 5 -59.36 1.53 19.84
C SER A 5 -59.93 2.33 18.65
N ARG A 6 -60.29 3.60 18.83
CA ARG A 6 -60.87 4.46 17.77
C ARG A 6 -59.86 5.36 17.06
N ASP A 7 -58.63 5.49 17.57
CA ASP A 7 -57.61 6.35 16.97
C ASP A 7 -56.64 5.63 16.01
N LEU A 8 -56.88 4.35 15.70
CA LEU A 8 -56.02 3.58 14.78
C LEU A 8 -56.14 4.00 13.30
N PHE A 9 -57.09 4.89 12.95
CA PHE A 9 -57.34 5.35 11.59
C PHE A 9 -57.69 6.84 11.49
N SER A 10 -57.14 7.71 12.36
CA SER A 10 -57.31 9.15 12.15
C SER A 10 -56.42 9.65 10.99
N PRO A 11 -56.94 10.48 10.06
CA PRO A 11 -56.16 11.04 8.94
C PRO A 11 -54.96 11.88 9.38
N ASP A 12 -54.97 12.41 10.61
CA ASP A 12 -53.92 13.29 11.13
C ASP A 12 -52.64 12.55 11.56
N VAL A 13 -52.66 11.21 11.65
CA VAL A 13 -51.44 10.39 11.82
C VAL A 13 -50.78 10.08 10.47
N PHE A 14 -51.48 10.35 9.36
CA PHE A 14 -51.02 10.16 7.98
C PHE A 14 -50.68 11.49 7.32
N ASP A 15 -49.78 12.29 7.90
CA ASP A 15 -49.17 13.39 7.16
C ASP A 15 -48.12 12.86 6.16
N LEU A 16 -48.64 12.25 5.08
CA LEU A 16 -47.88 11.68 3.96
C LEU A 16 -47.00 12.72 3.24
N LYS A 17 -47.22 14.02 3.45
CA LYS A 17 -46.38 15.08 2.85
C LYS A 17 -44.97 15.15 3.44
N SER A 18 -44.76 14.62 4.65
CA SER A 18 -43.46 14.56 5.31
C SER A 18 -42.68 13.26 5.04
N PHE A 19 -43.32 12.29 4.40
CA PHE A 19 -42.66 11.07 3.92
C PHE A 19 -41.76 11.45 2.73
N ILE A 20 -40.78 10.60 2.41
CA ILE A 20 -40.14 10.61 1.09
C ILE A 20 -41.20 10.98 0.03
N SER A 21 -40.96 12.09 -0.68
CA SER A 21 -41.86 12.65 -1.70
C SER A 21 -42.75 11.56 -2.31
N PRO A 22 -44.10 11.61 -2.24
CA PRO A 22 -44.99 10.50 -2.65
C PRO A 22 -44.63 9.88 -4.00
N TYR A 23 -44.05 10.71 -4.86
CA TYR A 23 -43.39 10.37 -6.11
C TYR A 23 -42.33 9.25 -5.99
N MET A 24 -41.42 9.27 -5.02
CA MET A 24 -40.35 8.27 -4.86
C MET A 24 -40.84 6.91 -4.33
N MET A 25 -41.99 6.86 -3.63
CA MET A 25 -42.59 5.58 -3.24
C MET A 25 -43.26 4.86 -4.41
N VAL A 26 -43.80 5.60 -5.37
CA VAL A 26 -44.68 5.06 -6.40
C VAL A 26 -44.00 5.04 -7.76
N ILE A 27 -43.35 6.12 -8.18
CA ILE A 27 -42.86 6.29 -9.55
C ILE A 27 -41.76 5.27 -9.90
N PRO A 28 -40.61 5.21 -9.20
CA PRO A 28 -39.54 4.29 -9.59
C PRO A 28 -39.95 2.81 -9.65
N PRO A 29 -40.61 2.23 -8.62
CA PRO A 29 -41.00 0.82 -8.70
C PRO A 29 -42.12 0.58 -9.72
N THR A 30 -42.97 1.57 -10.01
CA THR A 30 -43.97 1.46 -11.09
C THR A 30 -43.32 1.52 -12.47
N ILE A 31 -42.29 2.35 -12.67
CA ILE A 31 -41.48 2.34 -13.90
C ILE A 31 -40.80 0.98 -14.07
N PHE A 32 -40.20 0.42 -13.02
CA PHE A 32 -39.61 -0.92 -13.07
C PHE A 32 -40.65 -2.00 -13.39
N ALA A 33 -41.84 -1.94 -12.78
CA ALA A 33 -42.94 -2.87 -13.08
C ALA A 33 -43.40 -2.75 -14.55
N LEU A 34 -43.55 -1.53 -15.07
CA LEU A 34 -43.89 -1.29 -16.47
C LEU A 34 -42.79 -1.75 -17.43
N LEU A 35 -41.52 -1.57 -17.06
CA LEU A 35 -40.37 -2.05 -17.82
C LEU A 35 -40.35 -3.59 -17.86
N ILE A 36 -40.57 -4.26 -16.73
CA ILE A 36 -40.65 -5.72 -16.63
C ILE A 36 -41.81 -6.23 -17.51
N TRP A 37 -42.98 -5.60 -17.41
CA TRP A 37 -44.13 -5.96 -18.25
C TRP A 37 -43.87 -5.72 -19.75
N TRP A 38 -43.27 -4.58 -20.10
CA TRP A 38 -42.95 -4.24 -21.49
C TRP A 38 -41.90 -5.17 -22.09
N THR A 39 -40.86 -5.52 -21.32
CA THR A 39 -39.82 -6.44 -21.77
C THR A 39 -40.36 -7.85 -22.01
N ASP A 40 -41.34 -8.29 -21.22
CA ASP A 40 -41.96 -9.62 -21.37
C ASP A 40 -42.63 -9.76 -22.73
N HIS A 41 -43.37 -8.71 -23.11
CA HIS A 41 -44.11 -8.65 -24.37
C HIS A 41 -43.21 -8.46 -25.61
N ARG A 42 -41.97 -7.96 -25.44
CA ARG A 42 -41.10 -7.56 -26.57
C ARG A 42 -39.89 -8.46 -26.78
N PHE A 43 -39.28 -8.96 -25.72
CA PHE A 43 -38.02 -9.70 -25.75
C PHE A 43 -38.13 -11.10 -25.16
N GLY A 44 -39.29 -11.46 -24.61
CA GLY A 44 -39.58 -12.76 -24.04
C GLY A 44 -39.16 -12.91 -22.58
N PHE A 45 -39.75 -13.89 -21.92
CA PHE A 45 -39.68 -14.07 -20.47
C PHE A 45 -38.25 -14.20 -19.91
N LEU A 46 -37.33 -14.84 -20.63
CA LEU A 46 -35.96 -15.05 -20.15
C LEU A 46 -35.23 -13.72 -19.94
N PHE A 47 -35.39 -12.79 -20.89
CA PHE A 47 -34.83 -11.45 -20.78
C PHE A 47 -35.50 -10.67 -19.63
N THR A 48 -36.82 -10.77 -19.51
CA THR A 48 -37.60 -10.12 -18.45
C THR A 48 -37.24 -10.59 -17.05
N HIS A 49 -37.12 -11.90 -16.85
CA HIS A 49 -36.68 -12.48 -15.59
C HIS A 49 -35.31 -11.91 -15.20
N THR A 50 -34.37 -11.89 -16.16
CA THR A 50 -33.02 -11.35 -15.96
C THR A 50 -33.06 -9.87 -15.56
N VAL A 51 -33.88 -9.05 -16.24
CA VAL A 51 -34.05 -7.62 -15.90
C VAL A 51 -34.64 -7.45 -14.50
N ALA A 52 -35.68 -8.21 -14.15
CA ALA A 52 -36.33 -8.12 -12.84
C ALA A 52 -35.40 -8.51 -11.69
N GLU A 53 -34.61 -9.58 -11.88
CA GLU A 53 -33.61 -10.02 -10.91
C GLU A 53 -32.47 -9.01 -10.78
N LEU A 54 -31.93 -8.50 -11.88
CA LEU A 54 -30.86 -7.50 -11.87
C LEU A 54 -31.27 -6.21 -11.14
N ILE A 55 -32.50 -5.72 -11.34
CA ILE A 55 -33.02 -4.56 -10.59
C ILE A 55 -32.97 -4.82 -9.09
N SER A 56 -33.44 -6.00 -8.65
CA SER A 56 -33.44 -6.36 -7.22
C SER A 56 -32.03 -6.52 -6.65
N ILE A 57 -31.12 -7.14 -7.42
CA ILE A 57 -29.70 -7.32 -7.05
C ILE A 57 -29.01 -5.96 -6.90
N ILE A 58 -29.21 -5.04 -7.86
CA ILE A 58 -28.63 -3.69 -7.81
C ILE A 58 -29.13 -2.94 -6.58
N ILE A 59 -30.44 -3.01 -6.29
CA ILE A 59 -31.02 -2.38 -5.10
C ILE A 59 -30.40 -2.97 -3.82
N ALA A 60 -30.24 -4.28 -3.74
CA ALA A 60 -29.65 -4.96 -2.58
C ALA A 60 -28.17 -4.61 -2.37
N LEU A 61 -27.36 -4.62 -3.43
CA LEU A 61 -25.94 -4.24 -3.35
C LEU A 61 -25.77 -2.77 -3.00
N THR A 62 -26.60 -1.90 -3.60
CA THR A 62 -26.59 -0.46 -3.26
C THR A 62 -26.95 -0.25 -1.80
N ALA A 63 -27.98 -0.93 -1.29
CA ALA A 63 -28.36 -0.87 0.11
C ALA A 63 -27.23 -1.31 1.05
N LEU A 64 -26.52 -2.40 0.71
CA LEU A 64 -25.34 -2.87 1.44
C LEU A 64 -24.23 -1.82 1.44
N ILE A 65 -23.84 -1.31 0.27
CA ILE A 65 -22.76 -0.31 0.13
C ILE A 65 -23.09 0.95 0.91
N VAL A 66 -24.28 1.52 0.69
CA VAL A 66 -24.75 2.72 1.39
C VAL A 66 -24.66 2.51 2.90
N THR A 67 -25.10 1.36 3.40
CA THR A 67 -25.13 1.08 4.84
C THR A 67 -23.73 0.86 5.43
N VAL A 68 -22.82 0.21 4.70
CA VAL A 68 -21.44 0.01 5.14
C VAL A 68 -20.69 1.35 5.20
N VAL A 69 -20.89 2.22 4.22
CA VAL A 69 -20.24 3.54 4.16
C VAL A 69 -20.82 4.48 5.21
N SER A 70 -22.15 4.53 5.34
CA SER A 70 -22.84 5.42 6.29
C SER A 70 -22.82 4.94 7.75
N ARG A 71 -22.22 3.78 8.05
CA ARG A 71 -22.23 3.16 9.39
C ARG A 71 -21.72 4.06 10.51
N HIS A 72 -20.78 4.96 10.20
CA HIS A 72 -20.21 5.88 11.19
C HIS A 72 -21.21 6.95 11.61
N PHE A 73 -22.22 7.21 10.77
CA PHE A 73 -23.27 8.21 10.98
C PHE A 73 -24.56 7.61 11.56
N THR A 74 -24.77 6.30 11.46
CA THR A 74 -25.98 5.63 11.94
C THR A 74 -25.70 4.66 13.10
N LYS A 75 -26.28 4.95 14.27
CA LYS A 75 -26.27 4.03 15.43
C LYS A 75 -27.43 3.02 15.41
N ASN A 76 -28.14 2.90 14.29
CA ASN A 76 -29.29 2.02 14.16
C ASN A 76 -28.88 0.62 13.65
N TYR A 77 -28.48 -0.25 14.57
CA TYR A 77 -27.98 -1.60 14.24
C TYR A 77 -29.05 -2.53 13.62
N PHE A 78 -30.34 -2.25 13.82
CA PHE A 78 -31.44 -2.95 13.14
C PHE A 78 -31.35 -2.79 11.61
N VAL A 79 -31.11 -1.55 11.15
CA VAL A 79 -31.00 -1.19 9.73
C VAL A 79 -29.74 -1.82 9.12
N VAL A 80 -28.62 -1.74 9.84
CA VAL A 80 -27.34 -2.34 9.44
C VAL A 80 -27.46 -3.85 9.25
N PHE A 81 -28.12 -4.53 10.19
CA PHE A 81 -28.33 -5.98 10.11
C PHE A 81 -29.16 -6.39 8.88
N ILE A 82 -30.26 -5.67 8.62
CA ILE A 82 -31.13 -5.94 7.47
C ILE A 82 -30.41 -5.70 6.14
N ALA A 83 -29.70 -4.58 6.00
CA ALA A 83 -29.00 -4.25 4.77
C ALA A 83 -27.92 -5.28 4.42
N ILE A 84 -27.18 -5.76 5.42
CA ILE A 84 -26.14 -6.79 5.24
C ILE A 84 -26.77 -8.11 4.76
N ALA A 85 -27.84 -8.56 5.43
CA ALA A 85 -28.53 -9.78 5.04
C ALA A 85 -29.09 -9.71 3.61
N ILE A 86 -29.73 -8.60 3.24
CA ILE A 86 -30.29 -8.40 1.89
C ILE A 86 -29.21 -8.33 0.83
N GLY A 87 -28.08 -7.67 1.10
CA GLY A 87 -26.93 -7.65 0.18
C GLY A 87 -26.42 -9.05 -0.16
N TRP A 88 -26.29 -9.91 0.86
CA TRP A 88 -25.90 -11.32 0.68
C TRP A 88 -27.00 -12.20 0.09
N CYS A 89 -28.28 -11.81 0.18
CA CYS A 89 -29.35 -12.41 -0.62
C CYS A 89 -29.18 -12.05 -2.10
N GLY A 90 -28.77 -10.81 -2.42
CA GLY A 90 -28.46 -10.38 -3.78
C GLY A 90 -27.34 -11.21 -4.43
N PHE A 91 -26.36 -11.66 -3.64
CA PHE A 91 -25.34 -12.60 -4.11
C PHE A 91 -25.93 -13.96 -4.52
N ILE A 92 -26.85 -14.53 -3.73
CA ILE A 92 -27.52 -15.79 -4.09
C ILE A 92 -28.46 -15.59 -5.29
N ASP A 93 -29.18 -14.46 -5.35
CA ASP A 93 -30.05 -14.09 -6.46
C ASP A 93 -29.26 -13.99 -7.78
N LEU A 94 -28.01 -13.51 -7.75
CA LEU A 94 -27.13 -13.51 -8.93
C LEU A 94 -26.87 -14.92 -9.45
N PHE A 95 -26.52 -15.88 -8.58
CA PHE A 95 -26.33 -17.27 -8.98
C PHE A 95 -27.63 -17.90 -9.47
N HIS A 96 -28.76 -17.58 -8.84
CA HIS A 96 -30.09 -18.01 -9.30
C HIS A 96 -30.35 -17.56 -10.75
N THR A 97 -30.08 -16.29 -11.07
CA THR A 97 -30.24 -15.76 -12.43
C THR A 97 -29.32 -16.43 -13.43
N LEU A 98 -28.04 -16.65 -13.08
CA LEU A 98 -27.05 -17.28 -13.97
C LEU A 98 -27.35 -18.75 -14.28
N LEU A 99 -28.01 -19.46 -13.37
CA LEU A 99 -28.37 -20.88 -13.49
C LEU A 99 -29.81 -21.08 -13.98
N TYR A 100 -30.50 -20.00 -14.36
CA TYR A 100 -31.88 -20.08 -14.81
C TYR A 100 -32.00 -20.83 -16.14
N LYS A 101 -33.00 -21.70 -16.27
CA LYS A 101 -33.17 -22.56 -17.45
C LYS A 101 -33.32 -21.71 -18.72
N GLY A 102 -32.38 -21.90 -19.66
CA GLY A 102 -32.30 -21.14 -20.92
C GLY A 102 -31.21 -20.07 -20.95
N MET A 103 -30.63 -19.70 -19.80
CA MET A 103 -29.41 -18.88 -19.74
C MET A 103 -28.20 -19.76 -20.08
N GLN A 104 -27.62 -19.59 -21.27
CA GLN A 104 -26.48 -20.39 -21.76
C GLN A 104 -25.12 -20.04 -21.09
N ILE A 105 -25.14 -19.43 -19.91
CA ILE A 105 -23.92 -18.95 -19.22
C ILE A 105 -23.29 -20.07 -18.40
N LEU A 106 -24.10 -20.81 -17.63
CA LEU A 106 -23.67 -22.00 -16.90
C LEU A 106 -24.48 -23.19 -17.43
N PRO A 107 -23.85 -24.28 -17.86
CA PRO A 107 -24.56 -25.41 -18.47
C PRO A 107 -25.38 -26.14 -17.41
N VAL A 108 -26.70 -25.91 -17.40
CA VAL A 108 -27.65 -26.61 -16.54
C VAL A 108 -28.84 -27.08 -17.38
N ASP A 109 -29.14 -28.38 -17.30
CA ASP A 109 -30.19 -29.00 -18.12
C ASP A 109 -31.61 -28.85 -17.52
N SER A 110 -31.74 -28.35 -16.28
CA SER A 110 -33.00 -28.24 -15.55
C SER A 110 -33.16 -26.93 -14.80
N ALA A 111 -34.41 -26.50 -14.58
CA ALA A 111 -34.71 -25.31 -13.76
C ALA A 111 -34.52 -25.55 -12.24
N ASN A 112 -34.25 -26.78 -11.82
CA ASN A 112 -34.25 -27.17 -10.41
C ASN A 112 -33.23 -26.40 -9.57
N GLN A 113 -31.98 -26.27 -10.03
CA GLN A 113 -30.92 -25.60 -9.26
C GLN A 113 -31.24 -24.11 -9.02
N ALA A 114 -31.75 -23.41 -10.04
CA ALA A 114 -32.22 -22.05 -9.88
C ALA A 114 -33.35 -21.97 -8.84
N THR A 115 -34.36 -22.84 -8.90
CA THR A 115 -35.46 -22.87 -7.92
C THR A 115 -34.98 -23.20 -6.49
N GLN A 116 -33.93 -24.00 -6.33
CA GLN A 116 -33.33 -24.31 -5.03
C GLN A 116 -32.59 -23.10 -4.43
N LEU A 117 -31.79 -22.40 -5.24
CA LEU A 117 -31.11 -21.17 -4.83
C LEU A 117 -32.11 -20.07 -4.43
N TRP A 118 -33.25 -19.99 -5.14
CA TRP A 118 -34.34 -19.10 -4.76
C TRP A 118 -34.82 -19.36 -3.32
N ILE A 119 -35.15 -20.62 -2.99
CA ILE A 119 -35.58 -20.97 -1.63
C ILE A 119 -34.50 -20.59 -0.61
N GLY A 120 -33.23 -20.87 -0.91
CA GLY A 120 -32.10 -20.51 -0.06
C GLY A 120 -32.02 -19.01 0.23
N ALA A 121 -32.11 -18.17 -0.80
CA ALA A 121 -32.11 -16.71 -0.66
C ALA A 121 -33.30 -16.20 0.17
N ARG A 122 -34.51 -16.73 -0.08
CA ARG A 122 -35.73 -16.29 0.63
C ARG A 122 -35.76 -16.73 2.08
N LEU A 123 -35.29 -17.93 2.41
CA LEU A 123 -35.15 -18.39 3.80
C LEU A 123 -34.14 -17.51 4.54
N LEU A 124 -32.99 -17.21 3.93
CA LEU A 124 -32.00 -16.31 4.51
C LEU A 124 -32.61 -14.94 4.82
N GLN A 125 -33.35 -14.36 3.87
CA GLN A 125 -34.04 -13.09 4.06
C GLN A 125 -35.10 -13.17 5.19
N ALA A 126 -35.95 -14.19 5.19
CA ALA A 126 -37.03 -14.32 6.16
C ALA A 126 -36.51 -14.50 7.60
N PHE A 127 -35.50 -15.36 7.80
CA PHE A 127 -34.87 -15.51 9.10
C PHE A 127 -34.12 -14.26 9.54
N ALA A 128 -33.47 -13.54 8.62
CA ALA A 128 -32.87 -12.25 8.94
C ALA A 128 -33.92 -11.23 9.38
N MET A 129 -35.07 -11.14 8.68
CA MET A 129 -36.17 -10.26 9.10
C MET A 129 -36.72 -10.64 10.48
N LEU A 130 -36.78 -11.93 10.80
CA LEU A 130 -37.21 -12.42 12.12
C LEU A 130 -36.22 -12.06 13.23
N ALA A 131 -34.92 -12.11 12.94
CA ALA A 131 -33.85 -11.79 13.89
C ALA A 131 -33.63 -10.28 14.07
N ALA A 132 -33.92 -9.47 13.06
CA ALA A 132 -33.62 -8.03 13.06
C ALA A 132 -34.19 -7.27 14.27
N PRO A 133 -35.45 -7.48 14.75
CA PRO A 133 -36.00 -6.77 15.91
C PRO A 133 -35.20 -6.94 17.22
N PHE A 134 -34.39 -8.00 17.35
CA PHE A 134 -33.53 -8.22 18.52
C PHE A 134 -32.25 -7.37 18.49
N MET A 135 -31.96 -6.74 17.35
CA MET A 135 -30.78 -5.89 17.12
C MET A 135 -31.06 -4.41 17.39
N LEU A 136 -32.28 -4.05 17.80
CA LEU A 136 -32.66 -2.67 18.11
C LEU A 136 -31.90 -2.09 19.31
N THR A 137 -31.47 -2.93 20.25
CA THR A 137 -30.82 -2.49 21.51
C THR A 137 -29.39 -3.04 21.68
N ARG A 138 -28.88 -3.78 20.68
CA ARG A 138 -27.57 -4.43 20.76
C ARG A 138 -26.62 -3.80 19.76
N ALA A 139 -25.43 -3.44 20.22
CA ALA A 139 -24.36 -3.02 19.34
C ALA A 139 -23.85 -4.23 18.54
N ILE A 140 -23.67 -4.05 17.24
CA ILE A 140 -23.18 -5.09 16.34
C ILE A 140 -21.97 -4.58 15.60
N LYS A 141 -20.91 -5.40 15.58
CA LYS A 141 -19.75 -5.16 14.73
C LYS A 141 -20.09 -5.63 13.30
N PRO A 142 -20.00 -4.76 12.28
CA PRO A 142 -20.44 -5.08 10.92
C PRO A 142 -19.55 -6.10 10.21
N ILE A 143 -18.26 -6.17 10.55
CA ILE A 143 -17.29 -7.10 9.93
C ILE A 143 -17.64 -8.57 10.21
N PRO A 144 -17.76 -9.02 11.48
CA PRO A 144 -18.13 -10.41 11.75
C PRO A 144 -19.54 -10.75 11.22
N LEU A 145 -20.44 -9.77 11.18
CA LEU A 145 -21.77 -9.97 10.61
C LEU A 145 -21.71 -10.21 9.09
N ASN A 146 -20.91 -9.44 8.36
CA ASN A 146 -20.70 -9.66 6.92
C ASN A 146 -20.04 -11.01 6.64
N LEU A 147 -19.05 -11.42 7.43
CA LEU A 147 -18.42 -12.73 7.30
C LEU A 147 -19.41 -13.86 7.55
N PHE A 148 -20.26 -13.73 8.58
CA PHE A 148 -21.29 -14.71 8.88
C PHE A 148 -22.28 -14.89 7.71
N PHE A 149 -22.87 -13.80 7.21
CA PHE A 149 -23.81 -13.86 6.09
C PHE A 149 -23.13 -14.30 4.78
N GLY A 150 -21.89 -13.90 4.54
CA GLY A 150 -21.11 -14.34 3.38
C GLY A 150 -20.82 -15.83 3.38
N LEU A 151 -20.31 -16.37 4.49
CA LEU A 151 -20.07 -17.80 4.64
C LEU A 151 -21.36 -18.61 4.52
N LEU A 152 -22.46 -18.11 5.10
CA LEU A 152 -23.76 -18.74 5.00
C LEU A 152 -24.28 -18.77 3.55
N SER A 153 -24.17 -17.66 2.81
CA SER A 153 -24.56 -17.59 1.40
C SER A 153 -23.72 -18.50 0.49
N VAL A 154 -22.39 -18.51 0.68
CA VAL A 154 -21.49 -19.42 -0.04
C VAL A 154 -21.82 -20.87 0.28
N GLY A 155 -22.10 -21.18 1.55
CA GLY A 155 -22.53 -22.51 1.98
C GLY A 155 -23.83 -22.96 1.30
N ILE A 156 -24.82 -22.08 1.19
CA ILE A 156 -26.09 -22.36 0.48
C ILE A 156 -25.83 -22.64 -1.00
N VAL A 157 -25.07 -21.79 -1.69
CA VAL A 157 -24.76 -22.00 -3.12
C VAL A 157 -24.02 -23.33 -3.31
N THR A 158 -23.02 -23.60 -2.48
CA THR A 158 -22.24 -24.85 -2.54
C THR A 158 -23.10 -26.08 -2.28
N ALA A 159 -24.00 -26.04 -1.30
CA ALA A 159 -24.91 -27.15 -1.00
C ALA A 159 -25.86 -27.46 -2.18
N VAL A 160 -26.32 -26.44 -2.89
CA VAL A 160 -27.14 -26.63 -4.11
C VAL A 160 -26.29 -27.21 -5.25
N MET A 161 -25.08 -26.69 -5.47
CA MET A 161 -24.19 -27.19 -6.54
C MET A 161 -23.77 -28.64 -6.33
N LEU A 162 -23.55 -29.05 -5.08
CA LEU A 162 -23.19 -30.43 -4.72
C LEU A 162 -24.39 -31.39 -4.63
N GLY A 163 -25.62 -30.91 -4.85
CA GLY A 163 -26.83 -31.74 -4.84
C GLY A 163 -27.32 -32.14 -3.45
N PHE A 164 -26.87 -31.48 -2.38
CA PHE A 164 -27.38 -31.72 -1.01
C PHE A 164 -28.75 -31.12 -0.75
N PHE A 165 -29.22 -30.21 -1.61
CA PHE A 165 -30.51 -29.54 -1.46
C PHE A 165 -31.66 -30.38 -2.05
N PRO A 166 -32.85 -30.49 -1.39
CA PRO A 166 -33.95 -31.29 -1.90
C PRO A 166 -34.48 -30.78 -3.25
N THR A 167 -34.94 -31.68 -4.11
CA THR A 167 -35.50 -31.32 -5.42
C THR A 167 -36.69 -30.37 -5.27
N ALA A 168 -36.61 -29.20 -5.90
CA ALA A 168 -37.60 -28.14 -5.83
C ALA A 168 -38.50 -28.10 -7.08
N PHE A 169 -37.99 -28.50 -8.24
CA PHE A 169 -38.70 -28.45 -9.51
C PHE A 169 -38.37 -29.68 -10.39
N ILE A 170 -39.37 -30.20 -11.10
CA ILE A 170 -39.21 -31.31 -12.04
C ILE A 170 -39.76 -30.88 -13.41
N ASP A 171 -38.93 -30.95 -14.45
CA ASP A 171 -39.31 -30.57 -15.81
C ASP A 171 -40.52 -31.39 -16.31
N GLY A 172 -41.54 -30.69 -16.80
CA GLY A 172 -42.79 -31.29 -17.27
C GLY A 172 -43.81 -31.64 -16.17
N GLN A 173 -43.41 -31.69 -14.89
CA GLN A 173 -44.32 -31.92 -13.75
C GLN A 173 -44.58 -30.65 -12.92
N GLY A 174 -43.66 -29.67 -12.94
CA GLY A 174 -43.81 -28.40 -12.23
C GLY A 174 -43.16 -28.38 -10.84
N LEU A 175 -43.71 -27.57 -9.93
CA LEU A 175 -43.21 -27.39 -8.58
C LEU A 175 -43.43 -28.63 -7.70
N THR A 176 -42.42 -28.99 -6.91
CA THR A 176 -42.53 -30.10 -5.94
C THR A 176 -43.26 -29.67 -4.66
N PRO A 177 -43.81 -30.61 -3.87
CA PRO A 177 -44.38 -30.30 -2.56
C PRO A 177 -43.37 -29.61 -1.63
N PHE A 178 -42.10 -29.99 -1.71
CA PHE A 178 -41.02 -29.38 -0.93
C PHE A 178 -40.90 -27.88 -1.20
N LYS A 179 -40.93 -27.46 -2.47
CA LYS A 179 -40.88 -26.04 -2.86
C LYS A 179 -42.07 -25.28 -2.32
N ILE A 180 -43.28 -25.79 -2.52
CA ILE A 180 -44.54 -25.16 -2.08
C ILE A 180 -44.56 -25.00 -0.54
N TYR A 181 -44.21 -26.05 0.21
CA TYR A 181 -44.17 -25.97 1.67
C TYR A 181 -43.09 -25.02 2.19
N SER A 182 -41.95 -24.92 1.51
CA SER A 182 -40.89 -23.98 1.87
C SER A 182 -41.34 -22.53 1.70
N GLU A 183 -42.09 -22.20 0.64
CA GLU A 183 -42.66 -20.86 0.43
C GLU A 183 -43.70 -20.50 1.49
N TYR A 184 -44.59 -21.43 1.85
CA TYR A 184 -45.51 -21.19 2.98
C TYR A 184 -44.80 -21.00 4.31
N LEU A 185 -43.69 -21.72 4.55
CA LEU A 185 -42.84 -21.50 5.71
C LEU A 185 -42.21 -20.10 5.70
N ILE A 186 -41.68 -19.66 4.55
CA ILE A 186 -41.12 -18.30 4.37
C ILE A 186 -42.20 -17.25 4.71
N ILE A 187 -43.42 -17.40 4.18
CA ILE A 187 -44.54 -16.50 4.46
C ILE A 187 -44.87 -16.48 5.96
N ALA A 188 -44.90 -17.65 6.63
CA ALA A 188 -45.16 -17.74 8.06
C ALA A 188 -44.08 -17.06 8.90
N VAL A 189 -42.80 -17.23 8.54
CA VAL A 189 -41.65 -16.58 9.21
C VAL A 189 -41.71 -15.05 9.01
N LEU A 190 -42.01 -14.58 7.80
CA LEU A 190 -42.18 -13.16 7.50
C LEU A 190 -43.37 -12.54 8.26
N ALA A 191 -44.48 -13.25 8.37
CA ALA A 191 -45.63 -12.81 9.18
C ALA A 191 -45.26 -12.67 10.66
N LEU A 192 -44.50 -13.62 11.22
CA LEU A 192 -44.00 -13.53 12.59
C LEU A 192 -43.01 -12.36 12.77
N ALA A 193 -42.11 -12.16 11.81
CA ALA A 193 -41.19 -11.01 11.79
C ALA A 193 -41.96 -9.68 11.81
N LEU A 194 -43.01 -9.56 11.00
CA LEU A 194 -43.88 -8.38 10.95
C LEU A 194 -44.53 -8.10 12.32
N VAL A 195 -45.06 -9.14 12.99
CA VAL A 195 -45.62 -9.03 14.34
C VAL A 195 -44.57 -8.53 15.34
N LEU A 196 -43.34 -9.05 15.28
CA LEU A 196 -42.26 -8.61 16.19
C LEU A 196 -41.83 -7.16 15.95
N VAL A 197 -41.71 -6.74 14.68
CA VAL A 197 -41.43 -5.34 14.31
C VAL A 197 -42.50 -4.41 14.90
N TRP A 198 -43.78 -4.78 14.79
CA TRP A 198 -44.89 -4.00 15.34
C TRP A 198 -44.97 -4.02 16.88
N LYS A 199 -44.56 -5.12 17.51
CA LYS A 199 -44.44 -5.21 18.98
C LYS A 199 -43.33 -4.29 19.51
N ARG A 200 -42.26 -4.08 18.73
CA ARG A 200 -41.13 -3.20 19.06
C ARG A 200 -41.22 -1.80 18.43
N ARG A 201 -42.41 -1.37 17.98
CA ARG A 201 -42.63 -0.11 17.25
C ARG A 201 -42.13 1.16 17.97
N GLU A 202 -42.00 1.13 19.30
CA GLU A 202 -41.54 2.26 20.11
C GLU A 202 -40.07 2.62 19.85
N TYR A 203 -39.26 1.67 19.38
CA TYR A 203 -37.83 1.85 19.08
C TYR A 203 -37.56 2.18 17.61
N LEU A 204 -38.62 2.27 16.79
CA LEU A 204 -38.51 2.45 15.34
C LEU A 204 -39.11 3.79 14.95
N SER A 205 -38.42 4.53 14.08
CA SER A 205 -39.02 5.71 13.47
C SER A 205 -40.26 5.31 12.67
N VAL A 206 -41.25 6.22 12.60
CA VAL A 206 -42.50 5.98 11.88
C VAL A 206 -42.22 5.58 10.43
N LYS A 207 -41.24 6.25 9.80
CA LYS A 207 -40.83 6.01 8.42
C LYS A 207 -40.22 4.63 8.21
N LEU A 208 -39.27 4.25 9.06
CA LEU A 208 -38.59 2.95 9.01
C LEU A 208 -39.58 1.80 9.22
N ARG A 209 -40.46 1.91 10.23
CA ARG A 209 -41.49 0.91 10.50
C ARG A 209 -42.43 0.72 9.31
N PHE A 210 -42.86 1.81 8.68
CA PHE A 210 -43.79 1.76 7.56
C PHE A 210 -43.15 1.11 6.32
N GLY A 211 -41.94 1.53 5.95
CA GLY A 211 -41.22 0.98 4.79
C GLY A 211 -40.89 -0.51 4.95
N VAL A 212 -40.43 -0.94 6.13
CA VAL A 212 -40.19 -2.36 6.44
C VAL A 212 -41.50 -3.16 6.37
N SER A 213 -42.60 -2.64 6.92
CA SER A 213 -43.90 -3.33 6.89
C SER A 213 -44.39 -3.54 5.46
N LEU A 214 -44.29 -2.52 4.62
CA LEU A 214 -44.73 -2.59 3.23
C LEU A 214 -43.85 -3.54 2.41
N SER A 215 -42.54 -3.55 2.67
CA SER A 215 -41.60 -4.51 2.08
C SER A 215 -41.96 -5.95 2.44
N VAL A 216 -42.23 -6.24 3.71
CA VAL A 216 -42.58 -7.59 4.17
C VAL A 216 -43.91 -8.06 3.57
N LEU A 217 -44.94 -7.20 3.56
CA LEU A 217 -46.25 -7.53 2.98
C LEU A 217 -46.18 -7.83 1.48
N THR A 218 -45.43 -7.01 0.73
CA THR A 218 -45.24 -7.23 -0.71
C THR A 218 -44.38 -8.47 -0.99
N MET A 219 -43.39 -8.78 -0.15
CA MET A 219 -42.64 -10.02 -0.23
C MET A 219 -43.54 -11.24 0.01
N MET A 220 -44.40 -11.21 1.04
CA MET A 220 -45.35 -12.31 1.29
C MET A 220 -46.29 -12.55 0.11
N ALA A 221 -46.77 -11.47 -0.53
CA ALA A 221 -47.58 -11.58 -1.74
C ALA A 221 -46.80 -12.14 -2.95
N SER A 222 -45.52 -11.77 -3.08
CA SER A 222 -44.60 -12.30 -4.09
C SER A 222 -44.38 -13.80 -3.92
N GLU A 223 -44.05 -14.27 -2.71
CA GLU A 223 -43.90 -15.70 -2.39
C GLU A 223 -45.19 -16.48 -2.64
N PHE A 224 -46.36 -15.91 -2.32
CA PHE A 224 -47.63 -16.53 -2.63
C PHE A 224 -47.82 -16.71 -4.15
N ALA A 225 -47.46 -15.72 -4.97
CA ALA A 225 -47.53 -15.83 -6.43
C ALA A 225 -46.61 -16.94 -6.97
N PHE A 226 -45.42 -17.11 -6.39
CA PHE A 226 -44.48 -18.19 -6.77
C PHE A 226 -44.99 -19.60 -6.44
N THR A 227 -46.01 -19.76 -5.58
CA THR A 227 -46.65 -21.07 -5.34
C THR A 227 -47.61 -21.51 -6.45
N GLN A 228 -48.04 -20.61 -7.33
CA GLN A 228 -49.21 -20.81 -8.21
C GLN A 228 -48.86 -21.17 -9.66
N TYR A 229 -47.58 -21.30 -10.02
CA TYR A 229 -47.19 -21.61 -11.41
C TYR A 229 -46.84 -23.09 -11.64
N ILE A 230 -47.21 -23.59 -12.82
CA ILE A 230 -46.86 -24.94 -13.29
C ILE A 230 -45.63 -24.90 -14.20
N SER A 231 -45.49 -23.82 -14.99
CA SER A 231 -44.34 -23.55 -15.85
C SER A 231 -43.61 -22.32 -15.34
N VAL A 232 -42.28 -22.34 -15.42
CA VAL A 232 -41.42 -21.20 -15.02
C VAL A 232 -41.62 -19.97 -15.93
N TYR A 233 -42.43 -20.10 -17.00
CA TYR A 233 -42.81 -19.01 -17.91
C TYR A 233 -44.25 -18.49 -17.67
N ALA A 234 -44.88 -18.81 -16.55
CA ALA A 234 -46.28 -18.42 -16.29
C ALA A 234 -46.44 -16.98 -15.77
N ASP A 235 -47.60 -16.38 -16.00
CA ASP A 235 -47.96 -15.02 -15.55
C ASP A 235 -47.84 -14.83 -14.03
N ALA A 236 -48.14 -15.88 -13.24
CA ALA A 236 -47.97 -15.86 -11.79
C ALA A 236 -46.51 -15.67 -11.38
N ASN A 237 -45.56 -16.24 -12.15
CA ASN A 237 -44.13 -16.05 -11.92
C ASN A 237 -43.70 -14.60 -12.21
N LEU A 238 -44.22 -14.02 -13.31
CA LEU A 238 -44.01 -12.60 -13.65
C LEU A 238 -44.54 -11.66 -12.56
N LEU A 239 -45.75 -11.90 -12.07
CA LEU A 239 -46.35 -11.13 -10.97
C LEU A 239 -45.51 -11.23 -9.69
N GLY A 240 -45.00 -12.42 -9.39
CA GLY A 240 -44.06 -12.65 -8.29
C GLY A 240 -42.84 -11.73 -8.38
N HIS A 241 -42.18 -11.68 -9.54
CA HIS A 241 -41.00 -10.82 -9.75
C HIS A 241 -41.33 -9.33 -9.63
N ILE A 242 -42.47 -8.87 -10.15
CA ILE A 242 -42.90 -7.47 -9.98
C ILE A 242 -43.06 -7.13 -8.50
N LEU A 243 -43.77 -7.97 -7.74
CA LEU A 243 -44.00 -7.76 -6.31
C LEU A 243 -42.69 -7.80 -5.49
N LYS A 244 -41.73 -8.65 -5.89
CA LYS A 244 -40.38 -8.69 -5.30
C LYS A 244 -39.66 -7.36 -5.48
N VAL A 245 -39.70 -6.76 -6.68
CA VAL A 245 -39.06 -5.46 -6.93
C VAL A 245 -39.65 -4.36 -6.03
N TYR A 246 -40.98 -4.33 -5.86
CA TYR A 246 -41.61 -3.43 -4.89
C TYR A 246 -41.08 -3.65 -3.46
N SER A 247 -40.97 -4.91 -3.04
CA SER A 247 -40.46 -5.24 -1.71
C SER A 247 -39.03 -4.73 -1.49
N TYR A 248 -38.13 -4.94 -2.46
CA TYR A 248 -36.74 -4.48 -2.40
C TYR A 248 -36.64 -2.95 -2.44
N TRP A 249 -37.51 -2.30 -3.21
CA TRP A 249 -37.57 -0.84 -3.26
C TRP A 249 -38.00 -0.24 -1.91
N PHE A 250 -39.06 -0.77 -1.29
CA PHE A 250 -39.54 -0.25 -0.01
C PHE A 250 -38.55 -0.42 1.13
N ILE A 251 -37.85 -1.55 1.17
CA ILE A 251 -36.80 -1.73 2.18
C ILE A 251 -35.61 -0.81 1.90
N TYR A 252 -35.18 -0.64 0.64
CA TYR A 252 -34.14 0.31 0.27
C TYR A 252 -34.48 1.75 0.69
N LEU A 253 -35.70 2.21 0.40
CA LEU A 253 -36.17 3.53 0.83
C LEU A 253 -36.13 3.66 2.37
N ALA A 254 -36.56 2.63 3.09
CA ALA A 254 -36.53 2.63 4.55
C ALA A 254 -35.09 2.72 5.09
N LEU A 255 -34.15 2.00 4.46
CA LEU A 255 -32.73 2.02 4.78
C LEU A 255 -32.14 3.40 4.51
N VAL A 256 -32.26 3.94 3.29
CA VAL A 256 -31.69 5.24 2.87
C VAL A 256 -32.19 6.39 3.74
N GLU A 257 -33.48 6.44 4.05
CA GLU A 257 -34.05 7.47 4.92
C GLU A 257 -33.38 7.42 6.31
N SER A 258 -33.19 6.22 6.87
CA SER A 258 -32.64 6.03 8.21
C SER A 258 -31.12 6.16 8.32
N THR A 259 -30.38 5.91 7.24
CA THR A 259 -28.90 5.92 7.24
C THR A 259 -28.31 7.23 6.77
N ILE A 260 -28.98 7.91 5.84
CA ILE A 260 -28.49 9.17 5.25
C ILE A 260 -29.36 10.32 5.71
N LYS A 261 -30.65 10.32 5.33
CA LYS A 261 -31.45 11.54 5.40
C LYS A 261 -31.81 11.94 6.83
N ASP A 262 -32.15 11.00 7.70
CA ASP A 262 -32.50 11.27 9.09
C ASP A 262 -31.28 11.89 9.84
N PRO A 263 -30.06 11.27 9.84
CA PRO A 263 -28.86 11.88 10.43
C PRO A 263 -28.51 13.27 9.86
N PHE A 264 -28.53 13.44 8.53
CA PHE A 264 -28.23 14.73 7.90
C PHE A 264 -29.30 15.79 8.20
N SER A 265 -30.57 15.40 8.31
CA SER A 265 -31.65 16.32 8.70
C SER A 265 -31.55 16.75 10.17
N MET A 266 -31.03 15.88 11.06
CA MET A 266 -30.72 16.25 12.44
C MET A 266 -29.56 17.23 12.50
N LEU A 267 -28.52 17.00 11.70
CA LEU A 267 -27.39 17.91 11.55
C LEU A 267 -27.82 19.28 11.00
N SER A 268 -28.72 19.30 10.01
CA SER A 268 -29.30 20.52 9.43
C SER A 268 -30.28 21.23 10.38
N LYS A 269 -31.07 20.50 11.18
CA LYS A 269 -31.92 21.08 12.23
C LYS A 269 -31.10 21.65 13.38
N ALA A 270 -29.98 21.03 13.70
CA ALA A 270 -28.97 21.58 14.62
C ALA A 270 -28.24 22.81 14.05
N ALA A 271 -28.52 23.23 12.81
CA ALA A 271 -27.99 24.47 12.24
C ALA A 271 -28.91 25.69 12.48
N SER A 272 -30.03 25.56 13.20
CA SER A 272 -30.77 26.73 13.70
C SER A 272 -30.09 27.27 14.97
N THR A 273 -29.51 28.46 14.87
CA THR A 273 -28.47 29.04 15.76
C THR A 273 -28.79 29.08 17.27
N TYR A 274 -30.05 28.92 17.67
CA TYR A 274 -30.50 28.98 19.07
C TYR A 274 -30.72 27.60 19.70
N ASP A 275 -31.31 26.63 18.97
CA ASP A 275 -31.49 25.25 19.44
C ASP A 275 -30.26 24.36 19.17
N ALA A 276 -29.31 24.88 18.38
CA ALA A 276 -27.99 24.29 18.14
C ALA A 276 -27.09 24.27 19.38
N ILE A 277 -27.30 25.19 20.32
CA ILE A 277 -26.47 25.33 21.51
C ILE A 277 -26.68 24.06 22.35
N PRO A 278 -25.65 23.21 22.53
CA PRO A 278 -25.77 21.93 23.22
C PRO A 278 -26.06 22.13 24.71
N ASP A 279 -25.72 23.30 25.24
CA ASP A 279 -25.88 23.65 26.64
C ASP A 279 -27.25 24.28 26.94
N PRO A 280 -27.85 23.94 28.09
CA PRO A 280 -29.05 24.61 28.62
C PRO A 280 -28.91 26.14 28.61
N THR A 281 -29.65 26.78 27.71
CA THR A 281 -29.61 28.23 27.49
C THR A 281 -30.96 28.86 27.77
N TYR A 282 -30.94 29.93 28.58
CA TYR A 282 -32.10 30.65 29.07
C TYR A 282 -31.99 32.13 28.71
N ILE A 283 -33.01 32.70 28.07
CA ILE A 283 -33.18 34.16 27.97
C ILE A 283 -34.01 34.59 29.17
N VAL A 284 -33.45 35.41 30.05
CA VAL A 284 -34.05 35.83 31.32
C VAL A 284 -34.17 37.35 31.40
N SER A 285 -35.25 37.84 32.03
CA SER A 285 -35.46 39.25 32.32
C SER A 285 -34.77 39.68 33.61
N SER A 286 -34.73 41.00 33.86
CA SER A 286 -34.25 41.58 35.13
C SER A 286 -35.10 41.16 36.33
N SER A 287 -36.35 40.75 36.09
CA SER A 287 -37.25 40.16 37.08
C SER A 287 -37.03 38.66 37.28
N GLN A 288 -35.91 38.10 36.80
CA GLN A 288 -35.53 36.68 36.91
C GLN A 288 -36.51 35.72 36.21
N THR A 289 -37.32 36.25 35.29
CA THR A 289 -38.34 35.48 34.57
C THR A 289 -37.77 34.99 33.25
N ILE A 290 -37.93 33.69 32.98
CA ILE A 290 -37.51 33.07 31.73
C ILE A 290 -38.44 33.55 30.61
N GLN A 291 -37.89 34.15 29.57
CA GLN A 291 -38.62 34.56 28.38
C GLN A 291 -38.58 33.48 27.29
N GLN A 292 -37.41 32.87 27.09
CA GLN A 292 -37.19 31.84 26.09
C GLN A 292 -36.16 30.82 26.61
N VAL A 293 -36.27 29.57 26.15
CA VAL A 293 -35.30 28.50 26.43
C VAL A 293 -35.03 27.71 25.17
N ASN A 294 -33.82 27.17 25.03
CA ASN A 294 -33.47 26.29 23.93
C ASN A 294 -33.91 24.84 24.20
N LEU A 295 -33.79 23.97 23.19
CA LEU A 295 -34.13 22.56 23.30
C LEU A 295 -33.36 21.83 24.41
N ALA A 296 -32.07 22.14 24.61
CA ALA A 296 -31.24 21.53 25.66
C ALA A 296 -31.77 21.85 27.07
N ALA A 297 -32.18 23.09 27.33
CA ALA A 297 -32.80 23.49 28.59
C ALA A 297 -34.17 22.81 28.82
N ALA A 298 -34.96 22.61 27.76
CA ALA A 298 -36.22 21.87 27.83
C ALA A 298 -36.01 20.38 28.16
N GLN A 299 -34.96 19.77 27.59
CA GLN A 299 -34.58 18.39 27.87
C GLN A 299 -34.06 18.21 29.29
N LEU A 300 -33.20 19.11 29.78
CA LEU A 300 -32.64 19.07 31.14
C LEU A 300 -33.74 19.00 32.20
N HIS A 301 -34.79 19.81 32.04
CA HIS A 301 -35.91 19.88 32.98
C HIS A 301 -37.03 18.87 32.69
N GLY A 302 -36.99 18.18 31.55
CA GLY A 302 -38.06 17.27 31.11
C GLY A 302 -39.40 17.98 30.83
N ILE A 303 -39.38 19.28 30.57
CA ILE A 303 -40.57 20.14 30.38
C ILE A 303 -40.48 20.82 29.01
N PRO A 304 -41.57 20.86 28.20
CA PRO A 304 -41.56 21.56 26.91
C PRO A 304 -41.17 23.03 27.04
N ALA A 305 -40.38 23.57 26.08
CA ALA A 305 -39.89 24.95 26.09
C ALA A 305 -40.99 26.01 26.32
N THR A 306 -42.19 25.77 25.75
CA THR A 306 -43.37 26.65 25.91
C THR A 306 -43.92 26.73 27.33
N GLN A 307 -43.65 25.74 28.18
CA GLN A 307 -44.08 25.69 29.58
C GLN A 307 -42.99 26.17 30.57
N LEU A 308 -41.76 26.33 30.09
CA LEU A 308 -40.65 26.91 30.83
C LEU A 308 -40.63 28.44 30.74
N SER A 309 -41.06 28.99 29.59
CA SER A 309 -41.30 30.43 29.43
C SER A 309 -42.32 30.93 30.46
N GLY A 310 -41.95 31.96 31.23
CA GLY A 310 -42.76 32.58 32.29
C GLY A 310 -42.41 32.12 33.71
N ARG A 311 -41.56 31.10 33.89
CA ARG A 311 -41.12 30.63 35.22
C ARG A 311 -39.92 31.42 35.75
N SER A 312 -39.68 31.33 37.06
CA SER A 312 -38.48 31.88 37.69
C SER A 312 -37.27 31.02 37.39
N VAL A 313 -36.19 31.64 36.92
CA VAL A 313 -34.93 30.94 36.67
C VAL A 313 -34.26 30.47 37.96
N HIS A 314 -34.47 31.22 39.05
CA HIS A 314 -33.91 30.91 40.37
C HIS A 314 -34.44 29.60 40.94
N GLU A 315 -35.74 29.34 40.78
CA GLU A 315 -36.38 28.11 41.28
C GLU A 315 -36.02 26.86 40.47
N LEU A 316 -35.63 27.03 39.21
CA LEU A 316 -35.39 25.93 38.28
C LEU A 316 -33.90 25.56 38.18
N VAL A 317 -33.01 26.54 38.24
CA VAL A 317 -31.60 26.36 37.85
C VAL A 317 -30.64 26.57 39.03
N HIS A 318 -31.01 27.37 40.02
CA HIS A 318 -30.14 27.69 41.16
C HIS A 318 -30.60 26.98 42.43
N ASP A 319 -29.85 27.10 43.53
CA ASP A 319 -30.21 26.45 44.81
C ASP A 319 -31.51 27.07 45.37
N PRO A 320 -32.61 26.32 45.44
CA PRO A 320 -33.90 26.82 45.92
C PRO A 320 -33.89 27.13 47.43
N ARG A 321 -32.86 26.72 48.17
CA ARG A 321 -32.69 27.01 49.61
C ARG A 321 -32.18 28.44 49.84
N LEU A 322 -31.58 29.07 48.84
CA LEU A 322 -31.15 30.47 48.89
C LEU A 322 -32.29 31.39 48.45
N LYS A 323 -32.44 32.54 49.10
CA LYS A 323 -33.31 33.60 48.57
C LYS A 323 -32.69 34.20 47.32
N ALA A 324 -33.51 34.67 46.39
CA ALA A 324 -33.05 35.25 45.13
C ALA A 324 -32.11 36.46 45.32
N GLU A 325 -32.27 37.20 46.42
CA GLU A 325 -31.41 38.34 46.81
C GLU A 325 -30.01 37.90 47.28
N ASP A 326 -29.90 36.70 47.86
CA ASP A 326 -28.65 36.11 48.38
C ASP A 326 -27.97 35.19 47.35
N CYS A 327 -28.60 35.00 46.17
CA CYS A 327 -28.08 34.16 45.12
C CYS A 327 -26.96 34.87 44.34
N PRO A 328 -25.77 34.25 44.17
CA PRO A 328 -24.63 34.86 43.47
C PRO A 328 -24.95 35.27 42.02
N VAL A 329 -25.87 34.56 41.37
CA VAL A 329 -26.30 34.83 39.99
C VAL A 329 -27.47 35.82 39.95
N CYS A 330 -28.54 35.60 40.71
CA CYS A 330 -29.76 36.42 40.63
C CYS A 330 -29.60 37.84 41.19
N SER A 331 -28.77 38.03 42.22
CA SER A 331 -28.46 39.37 42.76
C SER A 331 -27.77 40.27 41.72
N ARG A 332 -26.98 39.68 40.81
CA ARG A 332 -26.27 40.41 39.74
C ARG A 332 -27.15 40.71 38.53
N LEU A 333 -28.20 39.92 38.26
CA LEU A 333 -29.18 40.22 37.21
C LEU A 333 -29.95 41.54 37.45
N GLN A 334 -30.00 42.01 38.70
CA GLN A 334 -30.66 43.27 39.08
C GLN A 334 -29.71 44.48 39.08
N GLN A 335 -28.40 44.26 38.84
CA GLN A 335 -27.38 45.31 38.83
C GLN A 335 -27.13 45.83 37.40
N ALA A 336 -26.15 46.72 37.22
CA ALA A 336 -25.80 47.24 35.89
C ALA A 336 -25.46 46.09 34.91
N PRO A 337 -25.89 46.15 33.64
CA PRO A 337 -25.71 45.06 32.68
C PRO A 337 -24.23 44.83 32.38
N GLN A 338 -23.65 43.83 33.05
CA GLN A 338 -22.29 43.35 32.84
C GLN A 338 -22.31 41.84 32.67
N GLU A 339 -21.39 41.35 31.87
CA GLU A 339 -21.15 39.91 31.70
C GLU A 339 -20.44 39.34 32.94
N PHE A 340 -20.86 38.16 33.38
CA PHE A 340 -20.20 37.47 34.48
C PHE A 340 -20.31 35.95 34.36
N LEU A 341 -19.34 35.27 34.95
CA LEU A 341 -19.27 33.81 35.05
C LEU A 341 -19.23 33.42 36.54
N ILE A 342 -20.07 32.48 36.96
CA ILE A 342 -20.12 32.01 38.34
C ILE A 342 -20.27 30.50 38.35
N GLN A 343 -19.45 29.83 39.16
CA GLN A 343 -19.62 28.41 39.47
C GLN A 343 -20.46 28.26 40.74
N LEU A 344 -21.46 27.38 40.68
CA LEU A 344 -22.36 27.05 41.78
C LEU A 344 -22.27 25.54 42.03
N THR A 345 -22.08 25.16 43.29
CA THR A 345 -22.26 23.77 43.71
C THR A 345 -23.71 23.58 44.13
N LEU A 346 -24.43 22.72 43.41
CA LEU A 346 -25.81 22.40 43.68
C LEU A 346 -25.94 21.40 44.86
N PRO A 347 -27.13 21.30 45.49
CA PRO A 347 -27.38 20.41 46.63
C PRO A 347 -27.11 18.92 46.36
N ASP A 348 -27.05 18.51 45.09
CA ASP A 348 -26.87 17.14 44.62
C ASP A 348 -25.40 16.83 44.23
N HIS A 349 -24.44 17.63 44.70
CA HIS A 349 -23.00 17.53 44.42
C HIS A 349 -22.61 17.79 42.97
N ARG A 350 -23.52 18.29 42.12
CA ARG A 350 -23.15 18.78 40.79
C ARG A 350 -22.52 20.16 40.88
N THR A 351 -21.45 20.37 40.12
CA THR A 351 -20.86 21.70 39.94
C THR A 351 -21.34 22.24 38.62
N VAL A 352 -22.15 23.31 38.65
CA VAL A 352 -22.64 23.98 37.45
C VAL A 352 -21.97 25.33 37.27
N GLU A 353 -21.60 25.66 36.04
CA GLU A 353 -21.04 26.94 35.66
C GLU A 353 -22.10 27.75 34.91
N CYS A 354 -22.51 28.87 35.48
CA CYS A 354 -23.48 29.79 34.90
C CYS A 354 -22.74 30.97 34.26
N HIS A 355 -22.82 31.07 32.93
CA HIS A 355 -22.34 32.23 32.18
C HIS A 355 -23.52 33.13 31.81
N VAL A 356 -23.45 34.40 32.19
CA VAL A 356 -24.54 35.35 32.02
C VAL A 356 -24.04 36.57 31.26
N ALA A 357 -24.63 36.85 30.10
CA ALA A 357 -24.29 37.99 29.26
C ALA A 357 -25.51 38.89 28.99
N PRO A 358 -25.37 40.23 29.08
CA PRO A 358 -26.45 41.15 28.73
C PRO A 358 -26.69 41.17 27.21
N PHE A 359 -27.95 41.06 26.79
CA PHE A 359 -28.38 41.10 25.39
C PHE A 359 -29.52 42.12 25.20
N LEU A 360 -29.44 42.89 24.12
CA LEU A 360 -30.48 43.88 23.79
C LEU A 360 -31.44 43.28 22.75
N GLU A 361 -32.69 43.06 23.14
CA GLU A 361 -33.69 42.47 22.26
C GLU A 361 -34.08 43.44 21.14
N ARG A 362 -33.80 43.08 19.87
CA ARG A 362 -34.00 43.95 18.68
C ARG A 362 -35.44 44.44 18.50
N VAL A 363 -36.44 43.66 18.92
CA VAL A 363 -37.86 43.95 18.67
C VAL A 363 -38.46 44.86 19.74
N ALA A 364 -38.10 44.66 21.02
CA ALA A 364 -38.69 45.40 22.14
C ALA A 364 -37.79 46.49 22.73
N LYS A 365 -36.51 46.59 22.32
CA LYS A 365 -35.47 47.43 22.95
C LYS A 365 -35.38 47.22 24.47
N LYS A 366 -35.70 46.03 24.96
CA LYS A 366 -35.60 45.67 26.38
C LYS A 366 -34.27 44.97 26.63
N GLN A 367 -33.66 45.31 27.76
CA GLN A 367 -32.47 44.63 28.25
C GLN A 367 -32.88 43.27 28.81
N VAL A 368 -32.30 42.21 28.26
CA VAL A 368 -32.45 40.82 28.72
C VAL A 368 -31.07 40.24 28.97
N TRP A 369 -31.00 39.07 29.57
CA TRP A 369 -29.76 38.35 29.84
C TRP A 369 -29.85 36.97 29.20
N VAL A 370 -28.80 36.57 28.51
CA VAL A 370 -28.63 35.20 28.04
C VAL A 370 -27.81 34.49 29.11
N MET A 371 -28.37 33.43 29.66
CA MET A 371 -27.71 32.58 30.65
C MET A 371 -27.50 31.19 30.07
N VAL A 372 -26.25 30.77 29.99
CA VAL A 372 -25.85 29.41 29.57
C VAL A 372 -25.36 28.67 30.81
N VAL A 373 -25.82 27.44 31.00
CA VAL A 373 -25.51 26.64 32.20
C VAL A 373 -24.83 25.35 31.78
N HIS A 374 -23.59 25.17 32.21
CA HIS A 374 -22.80 23.97 31.93
C HIS A 374 -22.67 23.12 33.19
N ASP A 375 -22.86 21.81 33.09
CA ASP A 375 -22.49 20.87 34.14
C ASP A 375 -21.01 20.50 33.97
N ILE A 376 -20.16 20.92 34.90
CA ILE A 376 -18.71 20.71 34.83
C ILE A 376 -18.22 19.62 35.79
N THR A 377 -19.14 18.81 36.34
CA THR A 377 -18.83 17.78 37.34
C THR A 377 -17.83 16.75 36.81
N ASP A 378 -18.11 16.14 35.65
CA ASP A 378 -17.24 15.15 35.02
C ASP A 378 -15.89 15.76 34.59
N ARG A 379 -15.91 17.02 34.14
CA ARG A 379 -14.69 17.76 33.77
C ARG A 379 -13.76 17.96 34.96
N GLN A 380 -14.28 18.28 36.14
CA GLN A 380 -13.45 18.42 37.34
C GLN A 380 -12.82 17.09 37.77
N LEU A 381 -13.60 15.99 37.70
CA LEU A 381 -13.09 14.64 37.98
C LEU A 381 -12.01 14.21 36.98
N LEU A 382 -12.23 14.45 35.68
CA LEU A 382 -11.26 14.16 34.61
C LEU A 382 -9.97 14.98 34.74
N LEU A 383 -10.08 16.25 35.12
CA LEU A 383 -8.91 17.11 35.32
C LEU A 383 -8.03 16.62 36.48
N GLN A 384 -8.64 16.05 37.51
CA GLN A 384 -7.93 15.47 38.64
C GLN A 384 -7.26 14.15 38.26
N ASP A 385 -7.93 13.26 37.51
CA ASP A 385 -7.37 12.01 36.97
C ASP A 385 -6.19 12.27 36.00
N LEU A 386 -6.32 13.29 35.14
CA LEU A 386 -5.28 13.67 34.18
C LEU A 386 -4.00 14.15 34.88
N GLN A 387 -4.13 14.87 36.00
CA GLN A 387 -2.98 15.37 36.76
C GLN A 387 -2.13 14.24 37.34
N GLU A 388 -2.75 13.17 37.85
CA GLU A 388 -2.04 11.99 38.35
C GLU A 388 -1.35 11.22 37.20
N ARG A 389 -2.06 10.98 36.08
CA ARG A 389 -1.46 10.28 34.92
C ARG A 389 -0.25 10.99 34.31
N VAL A 390 -0.24 12.33 34.26
CA VAL A 390 0.88 13.09 33.68
C VAL A 390 2.16 12.90 34.49
N LYS A 391 2.05 12.68 35.81
CA LYS A 391 3.18 12.46 36.71
C LYS A 391 3.86 11.12 36.44
N GLU A 392 3.08 10.05 36.33
CA GLU A 392 3.56 8.70 36.03
C GLU A 392 4.26 8.64 34.66
N VAL A 393 3.62 9.22 33.63
CA VAL A 393 4.17 9.25 32.27
C VAL A 393 5.51 9.98 32.22
N ARG A 394 5.67 11.07 32.99
CA ARG A 394 6.94 11.80 33.07
C ARG A 394 8.05 10.96 33.69
N CYS A 395 7.78 10.25 34.78
CA CYS A 395 8.74 9.36 35.43
C CYS A 395 9.14 8.22 34.48
N LEU A 396 8.18 7.56 33.84
CA LEU A 396 8.44 6.51 32.85
C LEU A 396 9.27 7.00 31.67
N ASN A 397 9.02 8.21 31.17
CA ASN A 397 9.81 8.77 30.08
C ASN A 397 11.28 9.03 30.49
N GLN A 398 11.51 9.51 31.72
CA GLN A 398 12.87 9.72 32.23
C GLN A 398 13.64 8.40 32.39
N ILE A 399 13.00 7.36 32.92
CA ILE A 399 13.59 6.01 33.02
C ILE A 399 13.87 5.44 31.62
N ASN A 400 12.97 5.63 30.66
CA ASN A 400 13.15 5.18 29.28
C ASN A 400 14.35 5.87 28.60
N LEU A 401 14.48 7.20 28.75
CA LEU A 401 15.63 7.95 28.26
C LEU A 401 16.95 7.44 28.86
N LEU A 402 16.96 7.13 30.16
CA LEU A 402 18.12 6.54 30.84
C LEU A 402 18.48 5.15 30.26
N CYS A 403 17.48 4.29 30.03
CA CYS A 403 17.65 2.95 29.47
C CYS A 403 18.11 2.93 27.99
N ASN A 404 17.93 4.03 27.25
CA ASN A 404 18.31 4.14 25.85
C ASN A 404 19.71 4.73 25.60
N HIS A 405 20.40 5.26 26.62
CA HIS A 405 21.79 5.71 26.46
C HIS A 405 22.77 4.52 26.43
N THR A 406 23.58 4.42 25.36
CA THR A 406 24.22 3.17 24.90
C THR A 406 25.54 2.74 25.58
N HIS A 407 25.96 3.32 26.72
CA HIS A 407 27.28 3.00 27.29
C HIS A 407 27.35 2.83 28.82
N THR A 408 26.22 2.79 29.52
CA THR A 408 26.20 2.59 30.98
C THR A 408 26.14 1.10 31.34
N GLY A 409 27.07 0.64 32.18
CA GLY A 409 27.01 -0.71 32.77
C GLY A 409 25.78 -0.85 33.68
N MET A 410 25.29 -2.09 33.87
CA MET A 410 24.07 -2.36 34.67
C MET A 410 24.10 -1.71 36.06
N THR A 411 25.24 -1.70 36.74
CA THR A 411 25.40 -1.08 38.07
C THR A 411 25.17 0.44 38.04
N GLU A 412 25.64 1.13 37.00
CA GLU A 412 25.49 2.59 36.88
C GLU A 412 24.06 2.98 36.49
N LEU A 413 23.41 2.17 35.65
CA LEU A 413 22.02 2.34 35.26
C LEU A 413 21.08 2.22 36.47
N LEU A 414 21.27 1.18 37.30
CA LEU A 414 20.47 0.97 38.50
C LEU A 414 20.62 2.11 39.51
N HIS A 415 21.83 2.68 39.63
CA HIS A 415 22.06 3.79 40.56
C HIS A 415 21.33 5.07 40.14
N LYS A 416 21.37 5.43 38.85
CA LYS A 416 20.65 6.59 38.30
C LYS A 416 19.13 6.40 38.33
N ALA A 417 18.65 5.17 38.13
CA ALA A 417 17.22 4.88 38.22
C ALA A 417 16.67 5.17 39.63
N MET A 418 17.42 4.85 40.69
CA MET A 418 17.00 5.13 42.07
C MET A 418 16.73 6.62 42.37
N GLU A 419 17.42 7.54 41.69
CA GLU A 419 17.22 8.97 41.90
C GLU A 419 15.94 9.49 41.22
N MET A 420 15.47 8.83 40.17
CA MET A 420 14.37 9.31 39.33
C MET A 420 13.00 8.76 39.76
N ILE A 421 12.96 7.53 40.27
CA ILE A 421 11.73 6.81 40.66
C ILE A 421 10.83 7.59 41.65
N PRO A 422 11.34 8.29 42.69
CA PRO A 422 10.49 9.00 43.65
C PRO A 422 9.55 10.04 43.02
N SER A 423 9.96 10.65 41.90
CA SER A 423 9.18 11.71 41.23
C SER A 423 7.83 11.25 40.67
N GLY A 424 7.64 9.94 40.49
CA GLY A 424 6.43 9.34 39.91
C GLY A 424 5.29 9.10 40.90
N PHE A 425 5.50 9.28 42.20
CA PHE A 425 4.54 8.90 43.24
C PHE A 425 3.93 10.09 43.96
N SER A 426 2.72 9.96 44.51
CA SER A 426 1.92 11.07 45.08
C SER A 426 2.70 11.98 46.05
N SER A 427 3.58 11.42 46.89
CA SER A 427 4.47 12.18 47.79
C SER A 427 5.96 11.80 47.63
N PRO A 428 6.68 12.39 46.64
CA PRO A 428 8.07 12.04 46.31
C PRO A 428 9.05 12.18 47.49
N GLU A 429 8.84 13.19 48.33
CA GLU A 429 9.68 13.52 49.48
C GLU A 429 9.58 12.53 50.65
N ARG A 430 8.63 11.58 50.60
CA ARG A 430 8.36 10.62 51.68
C ARG A 430 8.66 9.17 51.29
N ILE A 431 9.22 8.97 50.09
CA ILE A 431 9.45 7.64 49.52
C ILE A 431 10.87 7.17 49.73
N HIS A 432 10.96 5.90 50.09
CA HIS A 432 12.21 5.15 50.22
C HIS A 432 12.20 3.93 49.29
N LEU A 433 13.39 3.57 48.79
CA LEU A 433 13.59 2.59 47.72
C LEU A 433 14.73 1.62 48.05
N GLN A 434 14.57 0.34 47.69
CA GLN A 434 15.63 -0.66 47.73
C GLN A 434 15.64 -1.51 46.44
N ILE A 435 16.82 -1.73 45.86
CA ILE A 435 17.06 -2.67 44.76
C ILE A 435 18.01 -3.76 45.23
N ARG A 436 17.59 -5.03 45.17
CA ARG A 436 18.41 -6.21 45.49
C ARG A 436 18.61 -7.04 44.24
N SER A 437 19.84 -7.19 43.74
CA SER A 437 20.12 -7.88 42.47
C SER A 437 21.48 -8.60 42.49
N ASP A 438 21.76 -9.40 41.44
CA ASP A 438 23.07 -10.02 41.21
C ASP A 438 24.22 -9.00 41.06
N TRP A 439 23.88 -7.73 40.79
CA TRP A 439 24.83 -6.62 40.68
C TRP A 439 25.04 -5.85 42.00
N GLY A 440 24.39 -6.26 43.09
CA GLY A 440 24.51 -5.68 44.44
C GLY A 440 23.18 -5.28 45.08
N VAL A 441 23.26 -4.81 46.33
CA VAL A 441 22.14 -4.24 47.10
C VAL A 441 22.32 -2.72 47.15
N LEU A 442 21.31 -1.98 46.67
CA LEU A 442 21.28 -0.51 46.67
C LEU A 442 20.06 -0.03 47.49
N GLY A 443 20.26 0.92 48.40
CA GLY A 443 19.21 1.46 49.27
C GLY A 443 19.14 0.86 50.67
N GLU A 444 18.32 1.45 51.55
CA GLU A 444 18.12 1.03 52.94
C GLU A 444 17.12 -0.13 53.06
N GLU A 445 17.11 -0.85 54.16
CA GLU A 445 16.16 -1.96 54.38
C GLU A 445 14.84 -1.44 54.97
N PRO A 446 13.67 -1.88 54.47
CA PRO A 446 12.39 -1.38 54.96
C PRO A 446 12.19 -1.70 56.45
N PRO A 447 11.67 -0.76 57.27
CA PRO A 447 11.34 -1.02 58.67
C PRO A 447 10.29 -2.13 58.81
N ALA A 448 10.39 -2.93 59.89
CA ALA A 448 9.41 -3.97 60.16
C ALA A 448 8.00 -3.37 60.34
N GLN A 449 7.01 -3.96 59.66
CA GLN A 449 5.57 -3.60 59.66
C GLN A 449 5.14 -2.41 58.78
N THR A 450 5.98 -1.93 57.87
CA THR A 450 5.59 -0.87 56.90
C THR A 450 4.98 -1.49 55.63
N PRO A 451 3.82 -1.00 55.13
CA PRO A 451 3.32 -1.41 53.82
C PRO A 451 4.31 -1.01 52.73
N CYS A 452 4.66 -1.94 51.84
CA CYS A 452 5.60 -1.72 50.75
C CYS A 452 5.04 -2.31 49.43
N LEU A 453 5.42 -1.70 48.31
CA LEU A 453 5.25 -2.29 46.99
C LEU A 453 6.53 -3.02 46.58
N GLN A 454 6.37 -4.14 45.88
CA GLN A 454 7.48 -4.94 45.39
C GLN A 454 7.26 -5.35 43.94
N SER A 455 8.32 -5.29 43.15
CA SER A 455 8.34 -5.78 41.76
C SER A 455 9.65 -6.50 41.47
N ILE A 456 9.61 -7.50 40.59
CA ILE A 456 10.71 -8.44 40.36
C ILE A 456 11.34 -8.22 38.98
N PHE A 457 12.67 -8.16 38.92
CA PHE A 457 13.42 -8.26 37.66
C PHE A 457 13.57 -9.75 37.32
N ALA A 458 12.91 -10.25 36.29
CA ALA A 458 13.01 -11.65 35.88
C ALA A 458 12.92 -11.80 34.36
N ASN A 459 13.76 -12.67 33.80
CA ASN A 459 13.57 -13.18 32.44
C ASN A 459 12.91 -14.58 32.50
N ASP A 460 12.59 -15.17 31.35
CA ASP A 460 11.92 -16.49 31.26
C ASP A 460 12.67 -17.65 31.96
N THR A 461 13.93 -17.45 32.34
CA THR A 461 14.83 -18.51 32.83
C THR A 461 15.44 -18.27 34.21
N GLN A 462 15.46 -17.02 34.71
CA GLN A 462 16.15 -16.64 35.94
C GLN A 462 15.60 -15.32 36.54
N GLN A 463 15.49 -15.29 37.87
CA GLN A 463 15.21 -14.07 38.63
C GLN A 463 16.52 -13.28 38.83
N LEU A 464 16.54 -12.02 38.40
CA LEU A 464 17.72 -11.13 38.38
C LEU A 464 17.77 -10.19 39.60
N GLY A 465 16.62 -9.92 40.24
CA GLY A 465 16.54 -9.13 41.47
C GLY A 465 15.12 -8.69 41.88
N THR A 466 15.01 -7.75 42.82
CA THR A 466 13.75 -7.17 43.33
C THR A 466 13.88 -5.67 43.63
N LEU A 467 12.89 -4.87 43.22
CA LEU A 467 12.68 -3.46 43.58
C LEU A 467 11.60 -3.38 44.68
N THR A 468 11.89 -2.70 45.78
CA THR A 468 10.95 -2.47 46.91
C THR A 468 10.80 -0.98 47.20
N VAL A 469 9.57 -0.51 47.41
CA VAL A 469 9.22 0.90 47.65
C VAL A 469 8.33 1.03 48.90
N TRP A 470 8.58 2.00 49.78
CA TRP A 470 7.74 2.26 50.98
C TRP A 470 7.67 3.75 51.35
N TYR A 471 6.62 4.13 52.08
CA TYR A 471 6.42 5.47 52.68
C TYR A 471 6.87 5.51 54.15
N ASP A 472 7.18 6.69 54.68
CA ASP A 472 7.38 6.91 56.13
C ASP A 472 6.03 6.82 56.93
N GLN A 473 6.05 6.35 58.19
CA GLN A 473 4.84 6.17 59.02
C GLN A 473 4.10 7.52 59.29
N ALA A 474 2.79 7.60 59.57
CA ALA A 474 1.60 7.45 58.71
C ALA A 474 0.73 8.74 58.87
N PRO A 475 -0.27 9.01 58.00
CA PRO A 475 -1.63 9.15 58.56
C PRO A 475 -2.73 8.44 57.75
N GLU A 476 -3.69 7.87 58.47
CA GLU A 476 -5.10 7.51 58.14
C GLU A 476 -5.53 7.09 56.70
N VAL A 477 -4.64 6.57 55.82
CA VAL A 477 -4.89 5.99 54.46
C VAL A 477 -5.05 7.04 53.34
N PRO A 478 -4.60 6.77 52.08
CA PRO A 478 -4.36 5.46 51.45
C PRO A 478 -2.89 5.11 51.21
N VAL A 479 -2.44 3.87 51.49
CA VAL A 479 -2.54 2.66 50.64
C VAL A 479 -2.18 3.03 49.20
N PHE A 480 -1.00 2.59 48.77
CA PHE A 480 -0.52 2.75 47.39
C PHE A 480 -1.64 2.60 46.37
N LEU A 481 -1.67 3.49 45.38
CA LEU A 481 -2.63 3.42 44.29
C LEU A 481 -2.31 2.20 43.39
N ASP A 482 -3.34 1.64 42.74
CA ASP A 482 -3.14 0.54 41.78
C ASP A 482 -2.21 0.98 40.63
N GLU A 483 -2.26 2.26 40.28
CA GLU A 483 -1.40 2.90 39.29
C GLU A 483 0.07 3.00 39.74
N GLU A 484 0.35 3.17 41.04
CA GLU A 484 1.72 3.18 41.59
C GLU A 484 2.38 1.78 41.55
N GLN A 485 1.58 0.71 41.70
CA GLN A 485 2.05 -0.66 41.46
C GLN A 485 2.37 -0.88 39.97
N ASN A 486 1.49 -0.42 39.08
CA ASN A 486 1.74 -0.51 37.63
C ASN A 486 3.01 0.25 37.24
N LEU A 487 3.28 1.42 37.84
CA LEU A 487 4.48 2.20 37.59
C LEU A 487 5.76 1.40 37.89
N ILE A 488 5.86 0.77 39.07
CA ILE A 488 7.06 0.00 39.42
C ILE A 488 7.22 -1.26 38.56
N ASP A 489 6.12 -1.89 38.15
CA ASP A 489 6.14 -3.06 37.27
C ASP A 489 6.62 -2.72 35.86
N HIS A 490 6.25 -1.54 35.34
CA HIS A 490 6.79 -1.08 34.06
C HIS A 490 8.28 -0.74 34.14
N ILE A 491 8.73 -0.15 35.25
CA ILE A 491 10.14 0.20 35.47
C ILE A 491 11.00 -1.08 35.56
N THR A 492 10.57 -2.09 36.30
CA THR A 492 11.29 -3.37 36.38
C THR A 492 11.31 -4.11 35.05
N SER A 493 10.22 -4.05 34.27
CA SER A 493 10.18 -4.57 32.90
C SER A 493 11.19 -3.88 31.99
N GLN A 494 11.26 -2.55 31.97
CA GLN A 494 12.21 -1.81 31.12
C GLN A 494 13.67 -2.12 31.46
N ILE A 495 14.00 -2.26 32.74
CA ILE A 495 15.35 -2.63 33.19
C ILE A 495 15.68 -4.07 32.76
N THR A 496 14.71 -4.99 32.82
CA THR A 496 14.85 -6.37 32.35
C THR A 496 15.08 -6.44 30.84
N ASP A 497 14.40 -5.60 30.06
CA ASP A 497 14.58 -5.51 28.61
C ASP A 497 15.99 -5.06 28.22
N VAL A 498 16.58 -4.10 28.96
CA VAL A 498 17.95 -3.65 28.71
C VAL A 498 18.96 -4.79 28.89
N TYR A 499 18.79 -5.61 29.93
CA TYR A 499 19.62 -6.79 30.15
C TYR A 499 19.49 -7.81 29.02
N THR A 500 18.26 -8.14 28.63
CA THR A 500 17.99 -9.08 27.52
C THR A 500 18.58 -8.57 26.20
N ARG A 501 18.51 -7.26 25.94
CA ARG A 501 19.09 -6.60 24.77
C ARG A 501 20.62 -6.71 24.73
N LEU A 502 21.30 -6.55 25.87
CA LEU A 502 22.75 -6.70 25.93
C LEU A 502 23.20 -8.15 25.65
N GLN A 503 22.43 -9.15 26.11
CA GLN A 503 22.71 -10.55 25.80
C GLN A 503 22.45 -10.89 24.32
N SER A 504 21.36 -10.39 23.74
CA SER A 504 21.04 -10.65 22.33
C SER A 504 22.06 -10.01 21.38
N GLN A 505 22.56 -8.81 21.69
CA GLN A 505 23.63 -8.15 20.93
C GLN A 505 24.91 -8.99 20.87
N ALA A 506 25.34 -9.59 21.99
CA ALA A 506 26.52 -10.46 22.03
C ALA A 506 26.32 -11.78 21.25
N ARG A 507 25.09 -12.31 21.19
CA ARG A 507 24.75 -13.47 20.37
C ARG A 507 24.75 -13.14 18.88
N VAL A 508 24.09 -12.05 18.48
CA VAL A 508 24.04 -11.59 17.08
C VAL A 508 25.44 -11.30 16.54
N ALA A 509 26.31 -10.66 17.31
CA ALA A 509 27.69 -10.40 16.89
C ALA A 509 28.45 -11.71 16.53
N ARG A 510 28.23 -12.80 17.26
CA ARG A 510 28.84 -14.11 17.01
C ARG A 510 28.24 -14.81 15.78
N LEU A 511 26.92 -14.77 15.61
CA LEU A 511 26.28 -15.34 14.43
C LEU A 511 26.70 -14.60 13.16
N THR A 512 26.64 -13.26 13.15
CA THR A 512 27.09 -12.43 12.03
C THR A 512 28.52 -12.76 11.63
N TYR A 513 29.40 -13.00 12.61
CA TYR A 513 30.76 -13.45 12.35
C TYR A 513 30.83 -14.80 11.64
N LEU A 514 30.13 -15.83 12.15
CA LEU A 514 30.18 -17.18 11.56
C LEU A 514 29.58 -17.19 10.15
N TYR A 515 28.52 -16.41 9.90
CA TYR A 515 27.96 -16.22 8.56
C TYR A 515 28.94 -15.51 7.62
N GLN A 516 29.63 -14.47 8.09
CA GLN A 516 30.68 -13.81 7.30
C GLN A 516 31.84 -14.77 7.02
N LEU A 517 32.28 -15.54 8.00
CA LEU A 517 33.34 -16.53 7.84
C LEU A 517 32.96 -17.60 6.81
N LEU A 518 31.75 -18.14 6.87
CA LEU A 518 31.24 -19.11 5.90
C LEU A 518 31.16 -18.50 4.49
N SER A 519 30.64 -17.28 4.37
CA SER A 519 30.53 -16.57 3.08
C SER A 519 31.90 -16.29 2.45
N GLU A 520 32.84 -15.76 3.23
CA GLU A 520 34.21 -15.48 2.78
C GLU A 520 34.94 -16.78 2.45
N THR A 521 34.73 -17.86 3.21
CA THR A 521 35.28 -19.19 2.91
C THR A 521 34.74 -19.72 1.58
N ASN A 522 33.44 -19.62 1.33
CA ASN A 522 32.84 -20.01 0.06
C ASN A 522 33.34 -19.16 -1.11
N ARG A 523 33.58 -17.85 -0.89
CA ARG A 523 34.23 -17.00 -1.90
C ARG A 523 35.64 -17.48 -2.20
N VAL A 524 36.46 -17.73 -1.18
CA VAL A 524 37.83 -18.24 -1.33
C VAL A 524 37.82 -19.57 -2.09
N ILE A 525 36.97 -20.52 -1.68
CA ILE A 525 36.79 -21.83 -2.37
C ILE A 525 36.48 -21.65 -3.86
N ALA A 526 35.64 -20.68 -4.22
CA ALA A 526 35.27 -20.45 -5.61
C ALA A 526 36.39 -19.84 -6.48
N HIS A 527 37.34 -19.12 -5.88
CA HIS A 527 38.39 -18.41 -6.61
C HIS A 527 39.75 -19.11 -6.56
N SER A 528 39.98 -19.98 -5.58
CA SER A 528 41.22 -20.74 -5.49
C SER A 528 41.39 -21.68 -6.68
N GLN A 529 42.60 -21.73 -7.23
CA GLN A 529 42.89 -22.57 -8.40
C GLN A 529 43.52 -23.91 -8.05
N ASN A 530 44.06 -24.02 -6.84
CA ASN A 530 44.71 -25.22 -6.34
C ASN A 530 44.66 -25.27 -4.81
N GLN A 531 45.02 -26.42 -4.24
CA GLN A 531 44.99 -26.68 -2.81
C GLN A 531 45.83 -25.71 -1.97
N GLN A 532 47.01 -25.30 -2.46
CA GLN A 532 47.92 -24.41 -1.72
C GLN A 532 47.36 -22.98 -1.62
N ASP A 533 46.71 -22.53 -2.70
CA ASP A 533 46.05 -21.24 -2.81
C ASP A 533 44.87 -21.14 -1.83
N LEU A 534 44.03 -22.18 -1.79
CA LEU A 534 42.91 -22.30 -0.86
C LEU A 534 43.34 -22.17 0.60
N LEU A 535 44.37 -22.92 1.00
CA LEU A 535 44.85 -22.90 2.38
C LEU A 535 45.44 -21.54 2.78
N THR A 536 46.12 -20.86 1.86
CA THR A 536 46.73 -19.56 2.11
C THR A 536 45.68 -18.45 2.26
N GLU A 537 44.66 -18.44 1.40
CA GLU A 537 43.59 -17.45 1.48
C GLU A 537 42.67 -17.66 2.69
N LEU A 538 42.38 -18.92 3.06
CA LEU A 538 41.62 -19.24 4.27
C LEU A 538 42.31 -18.73 5.55
N GLN A 539 43.64 -18.82 5.61
CA GLN A 539 44.42 -18.24 6.71
C GLN A 539 44.22 -16.72 6.82
N GLN A 540 44.19 -16.00 5.69
CA GLN A 540 43.99 -14.55 5.69
C GLN A 540 42.58 -14.15 6.14
N VAL A 541 41.54 -14.89 5.72
CA VAL A 541 40.16 -14.66 6.15
C VAL A 541 40.02 -14.82 7.66
N LEU A 542 40.62 -15.86 8.23
CA LEU A 542 40.62 -16.11 9.68
C LEU A 542 41.37 -15.05 10.48
N LEU A 543 42.40 -14.42 9.91
CA LEU A 543 43.11 -13.30 10.55
C LEU A 543 42.34 -11.98 10.51
N LYS A 544 41.59 -11.72 9.43
CA LYS A 544 40.83 -10.47 9.24
C LYS A 544 39.62 -10.39 10.15
N LEU A 545 39.02 -11.53 10.47
CA LEU A 545 37.80 -11.64 11.24
C LEU A 545 38.19 -12.03 12.69
N GLY A 546 38.30 -11.07 13.62
CA GLY A 546 38.83 -11.27 14.98
C GLY A 546 37.81 -11.45 16.13
N SER A 547 36.84 -12.36 16.04
CA SER A 547 35.83 -12.57 17.10
C SER A 547 36.18 -13.67 18.11
N PHE A 548 37.07 -14.59 17.76
CA PHE A 548 37.54 -15.66 18.64
C PHE A 548 38.82 -15.25 19.36
N ALA A 549 38.94 -15.64 20.62
CA ALA A 549 40.11 -15.31 21.43
C ALA A 549 41.37 -15.97 20.89
N LYS A 550 41.27 -17.23 20.40
CA LYS A 550 42.37 -18.01 19.81
C LYS A 550 41.87 -18.94 18.69
N ILE A 551 42.73 -19.23 17.72
CA ILE A 551 42.44 -20.11 16.56
C ILE A 551 43.63 -21.06 16.33
N LEU A 552 43.36 -22.29 15.91
CA LEU A 552 44.35 -23.33 15.57
C LEU A 552 43.95 -24.09 14.31
N ILE A 553 44.88 -24.37 13.40
CA ILE A 553 44.70 -25.30 12.27
C ILE A 553 45.85 -26.30 12.26
N ALA A 554 45.53 -27.59 12.23
CA ALA A 554 46.50 -28.68 12.13
C ALA A 554 46.10 -29.68 11.04
N LEU A 555 47.05 -30.04 10.17
CA LEU A 555 46.85 -30.97 9.04
C LEU A 555 47.86 -32.13 9.14
N LYS A 556 47.55 -33.27 8.53
CA LYS A 556 48.52 -34.37 8.37
C LYS A 556 49.71 -33.96 7.51
N ALA A 557 50.88 -34.52 7.78
CA ALA A 557 52.10 -34.25 7.02
C ALA A 557 52.15 -34.97 5.65
N ASP A 558 51.42 -36.08 5.52
CA ASP A 558 51.42 -36.98 4.37
C ASP A 558 50.04 -37.67 4.25
N ASP A 559 49.69 -38.23 3.09
CA ASP A 559 48.40 -38.91 2.84
C ASP A 559 48.26 -40.28 3.55
N GLY A 560 49.23 -40.66 4.38
CA GLY A 560 49.22 -41.89 5.17
C GLY A 560 48.15 -41.88 6.27
N ALA A 561 47.51 -43.02 6.52
CA ALA A 561 46.50 -43.17 7.57
C ALA A 561 47.03 -42.76 8.97
N ASP A 562 48.30 -43.07 9.26
CA ASP A 562 48.98 -42.84 10.55
C ASP A 562 49.92 -41.60 10.53
N SER A 563 49.79 -40.70 9.55
CA SER A 563 50.64 -39.50 9.49
C SER A 563 50.35 -38.55 10.67
N PRO A 564 51.39 -38.01 11.35
CA PRO A 564 51.20 -37.12 12.49
C PRO A 564 50.57 -35.78 12.07
N LEU A 565 49.71 -35.23 12.93
CA LEU A 565 49.19 -33.88 12.76
C LEU A 565 50.29 -32.85 13.03
N VAL A 566 50.45 -31.91 12.12
CA VAL A 566 51.38 -30.78 12.22
C VAL A 566 50.58 -29.47 12.24
N ILE A 567 50.91 -28.59 13.18
CA ILE A 567 50.30 -27.25 13.25
C ILE A 567 50.71 -26.47 12.00
N GLN A 568 49.73 -26.13 11.17
CA GLN A 568 49.95 -25.33 9.96
C GLN A 568 49.73 -23.84 10.23
N PHE A 569 48.84 -23.51 11.18
CA PHE A 569 48.51 -22.13 11.52
C PHE A 569 47.99 -22.00 12.95
N HIS A 570 48.29 -20.88 13.61
CA HIS A 570 47.71 -20.50 14.91
C HIS A 570 47.55 -18.98 15.04
N HIS A 571 46.57 -18.53 15.83
CA HIS A 571 46.33 -17.13 16.13
C HIS A 571 46.17 -16.92 17.64
N ASN A 572 46.86 -15.92 18.20
CA ASN A 572 46.86 -15.58 19.63
C ASN A 572 47.20 -16.75 20.59
N ILE A 573 47.96 -17.74 20.10
CA ILE A 573 48.57 -18.80 20.90
C ILE A 573 50.05 -18.47 21.09
N SER A 574 50.50 -18.42 22.34
CA SER A 574 51.86 -18.04 22.71
C SER A 574 52.90 -19.07 22.23
N ALA A 575 54.06 -18.61 21.75
CA ALA A 575 55.10 -19.48 21.19
C ALA A 575 55.65 -20.53 22.18
N ASN A 576 55.61 -20.22 23.48
CA ASN A 576 56.09 -21.10 24.55
C ASN A 576 55.24 -22.37 24.77
N ILE A 577 53.98 -22.38 24.34
CA ILE A 577 53.08 -23.54 24.48
C ILE A 577 52.96 -24.36 23.20
N LEU A 578 53.48 -23.87 22.07
CA LEU A 578 53.32 -24.51 20.75
C LEU A 578 53.97 -25.89 20.69
N THR A 579 55.15 -26.09 21.28
CA THR A 579 55.81 -27.40 21.34
C THR A 579 55.01 -28.40 22.17
N THR A 580 54.42 -27.95 23.28
CA THR A 580 53.49 -28.75 24.10
C THR A 580 52.24 -29.09 23.31
N LEU A 581 51.63 -28.11 22.62
CA LEU A 581 50.45 -28.30 21.79
C LEU A 581 50.71 -29.25 20.61
N GLN A 582 51.88 -29.15 19.97
CA GLN A 582 52.31 -30.05 18.90
C GLN A 582 52.43 -31.50 19.39
N THR A 583 52.90 -31.68 20.63
CA THR A 583 52.96 -33.00 21.29
C THR A 583 51.54 -33.52 21.62
N VAL A 584 50.66 -32.64 22.09
CA VAL A 584 49.24 -32.96 22.35
C VAL A 584 48.53 -33.44 21.08
N LEU A 585 48.75 -32.79 19.93
CA LEU A 585 48.11 -33.19 18.66
C LEU A 585 48.56 -34.57 18.15
N GLN A 586 49.74 -35.03 18.57
CA GLN A 586 50.31 -36.32 18.18
C GLN A 586 49.92 -37.48 19.12
N GLN A 587 49.33 -37.20 20.28
CA GLN A 587 48.90 -38.22 21.24
C GLN A 587 47.47 -38.70 20.94
N ASP A 588 47.26 -40.02 20.96
CA ASP A 588 45.96 -40.68 20.77
C ASP A 588 45.15 -40.86 22.07
N GLN A 589 45.57 -40.25 23.18
CA GLN A 589 44.90 -40.36 24.49
C GLN A 589 44.11 -39.10 24.89
N ASN A 590 43.90 -38.15 23.96
CA ASN A 590 43.24 -36.86 24.26
C ASN A 590 41.74 -36.91 23.98
N LEU A 591 40.92 -36.77 25.02
CA LEU A 591 39.45 -36.97 24.97
C LEU A 591 38.73 -36.17 23.85
N PRO A 592 38.86 -34.83 23.72
CA PRO A 592 38.21 -34.10 22.62
C PRO A 592 38.80 -34.41 21.25
N LEU A 593 40.11 -34.62 21.16
CA LEU A 593 40.79 -34.93 19.89
C LEU A 593 40.42 -36.32 19.36
N ASN A 594 40.23 -37.29 20.25
CA ASN A 594 39.80 -38.64 19.92
C ASN A 594 38.37 -38.67 19.39
N GLN A 595 37.48 -37.82 19.93
CA GLN A 595 36.13 -37.68 19.39
C GLN A 595 36.15 -37.16 17.95
N VAL A 596 37.02 -36.19 17.65
CA VAL A 596 37.18 -35.59 16.32
C VAL A 596 37.92 -36.51 15.32
N LYS A 597 38.88 -37.32 15.80
CA LYS A 597 39.61 -38.31 14.97
C LYS A 597 38.73 -39.49 14.57
N ASN A 598 37.78 -39.89 15.42
CA ASN A 598 36.90 -41.05 15.23
C ASN A 598 35.52 -40.69 14.62
N THR A 599 35.39 -39.47 14.08
CA THR A 599 34.13 -38.98 13.50
C THR A 599 33.74 -39.73 12.22
N SER A 600 32.44 -40.00 12.06
CA SER A 600 31.85 -40.57 10.83
C SER A 600 31.95 -39.58 9.64
N PRO A 601 31.69 -40.02 8.39
CA PRO A 601 31.70 -39.14 7.21
C PRO A 601 30.72 -37.95 7.28
N GLU A 602 29.72 -38.04 8.16
CA GLU A 602 28.83 -36.95 8.52
C GLU A 602 29.54 -36.08 9.59
N VAL A 603 30.25 -35.04 9.12
CA VAL A 603 31.10 -34.13 9.93
C VAL A 603 30.47 -33.75 11.28
N ASP A 604 31.13 -34.12 12.38
CA ASP A 604 30.69 -33.82 13.76
C ASP A 604 31.70 -32.91 14.49
N VAL A 605 31.21 -31.79 15.05
CA VAL A 605 32.01 -30.74 15.69
C VAL A 605 32.01 -30.97 17.20
N CYS A 606 33.18 -31.04 17.82
CA CYS A 606 33.30 -31.23 19.27
C CYS A 606 33.39 -29.87 19.98
N ALA A 607 32.28 -29.43 20.58
CA ALA A 607 32.22 -28.24 21.43
C ALA A 607 32.21 -28.63 22.92
N TYR A 608 33.04 -27.99 23.75
CA TYR A 608 33.13 -28.30 25.17
C TYR A 608 33.51 -27.08 26.03
N GLY A 609 33.06 -27.10 27.28
CA GLY A 609 33.39 -26.11 28.31
C GLY A 609 34.67 -26.47 29.09
N LEU A 610 35.47 -25.47 29.45
CA LEU A 610 36.74 -25.65 30.15
C LEU A 610 36.63 -25.69 31.68
N VAL A 611 35.43 -25.46 32.24
CA VAL A 611 35.24 -25.14 33.67
C VAL A 611 34.92 -26.37 34.56
N ASN A 612 34.35 -27.46 34.04
CA ASN A 612 33.69 -28.48 34.90
C ASN A 612 34.21 -29.95 34.85
N ASP A 613 35.18 -30.33 34.01
CA ASP A 613 35.61 -31.75 33.92
C ASP A 613 36.78 -32.13 34.86
N ALA A 614 36.59 -33.22 35.61
CA ALA A 614 37.54 -33.79 36.58
C ALA A 614 38.77 -34.47 35.92
N ASP A 615 39.96 -34.07 36.35
CA ASP A 615 41.27 -34.21 35.67
C ASP A 615 42.04 -35.54 35.92
N GLU A 616 41.38 -36.69 36.11
CA GLU A 616 42.08 -37.89 36.61
C GLU A 616 42.77 -38.79 35.56
N ASN A 617 42.50 -38.66 34.25
CA ASN A 617 43.02 -39.58 33.21
C ASN A 617 43.57 -38.90 31.93
N VAL A 618 44.16 -37.71 32.02
CA VAL A 618 44.72 -36.98 30.85
C VAL A 618 46.24 -36.86 30.89
N SER A 619 46.88 -36.77 29.72
CA SER A 619 48.33 -36.65 29.60
C SER A 619 48.86 -35.35 30.26
N PRO A 620 50.11 -35.35 30.78
CA PRO A 620 50.73 -34.16 31.36
C PRO A 620 50.76 -32.98 30.39
N GLU A 621 50.99 -33.24 29.10
CA GLU A 621 51.04 -32.21 28.06
C GLU A 621 49.65 -31.60 27.78
N TYR A 622 48.59 -32.41 27.79
CA TYR A 622 47.22 -31.90 27.62
C TYR A 622 46.75 -31.07 28.81
N ARG A 623 47.15 -31.46 30.03
CA ARG A 623 46.88 -30.67 31.24
C ARG A 623 47.54 -29.29 31.17
N ALA A 624 48.78 -29.22 30.70
CA ALA A 624 49.49 -27.94 30.49
C ALA A 624 48.78 -27.04 29.45
N TRP A 625 48.23 -27.62 28.39
CA TRP A 625 47.42 -26.88 27.41
C TRP A 625 46.12 -26.32 28.02
N ARG A 626 45.39 -27.10 28.82
CA ARG A 626 44.16 -26.64 29.49
C ARG A 626 44.42 -25.49 30.46
N GLU A 627 45.48 -25.57 31.26
CA GLU A 627 45.81 -24.50 32.20
C GLU A 627 46.19 -23.20 31.49
N TYR A 628 46.89 -23.28 30.36
CA TYR A 628 47.14 -22.11 29.51
C TYR A 628 45.82 -21.45 29.04
N LEU A 629 44.85 -22.25 28.57
CA LEU A 629 43.55 -21.73 28.14
C LEU A 629 42.77 -21.06 29.28
N LYS A 630 42.80 -21.63 30.50
CA LYS A 630 42.16 -21.02 31.68
C LYS A 630 42.80 -19.69 32.06
N GLN A 631 44.13 -19.61 32.06
CA GLN A 631 44.86 -18.35 32.35
C GLN A 631 44.50 -17.25 31.36
N GLU A 632 44.31 -17.61 30.09
CA GLU A 632 43.91 -16.71 29.00
C GLU A 632 42.41 -16.40 28.98
N LYS A 633 41.67 -16.72 30.06
CA LYS A 633 40.23 -16.50 30.24
C LYS A 633 39.35 -17.19 29.18
N VAL A 634 39.87 -18.20 28.49
CA VAL A 634 39.07 -19.02 27.58
C VAL A 634 38.17 -19.93 28.42
N ARG A 635 36.87 -19.93 28.11
CA ARG A 635 35.87 -20.73 28.82
C ARG A 635 35.32 -21.86 27.97
N GLN A 636 35.36 -21.74 26.64
CA GLN A 636 34.82 -22.74 25.72
C GLN A 636 35.70 -22.90 24.50
N ALA A 637 35.66 -24.10 23.92
CA ALA A 637 36.37 -24.48 22.72
C ALA A 637 35.46 -25.26 21.78
N ALA A 638 35.64 -25.08 20.47
CA ALA A 638 35.02 -25.89 19.42
C ALA A 638 36.12 -26.43 18.49
N LEU A 639 36.10 -27.74 18.24
CA LEU A 639 37.04 -28.43 17.36
C LEU A 639 36.28 -29.04 16.18
N THR A 640 36.72 -28.69 14.97
CA THR A 640 36.04 -29.01 13.70
C THR A 640 36.95 -29.90 12.83
N PRO A 641 36.53 -31.12 12.42
CA PRO A 641 37.35 -32.04 11.62
C PRO A 641 37.33 -31.72 10.12
N LEU A 642 38.50 -31.69 9.48
CA LEU A 642 38.66 -31.64 8.02
C LEU A 642 38.85 -33.06 7.46
N LEU A 643 38.06 -33.41 6.45
CA LEU A 643 38.05 -34.74 5.84
C LEU A 643 38.58 -34.69 4.40
N PHE A 644 39.23 -35.78 3.97
CA PHE A 644 39.62 -36.01 2.57
C PHE A 644 39.31 -37.47 2.21
N GLU A 645 38.50 -37.69 1.17
CA GLU A 645 37.96 -39.00 0.77
C GLU A 645 37.28 -39.74 1.93
N GLY A 646 36.55 -39.00 2.77
CA GLY A 646 35.88 -39.54 3.95
C GLY A 646 36.80 -39.98 5.09
N ARG A 647 38.10 -39.65 5.04
CA ARG A 647 39.07 -39.92 6.11
C ARG A 647 39.52 -38.64 6.80
N PHE A 648 39.77 -38.72 8.11
CA PHE A 648 40.30 -37.60 8.89
C PHE A 648 41.67 -37.14 8.35
N TRP A 649 41.73 -35.87 7.95
CA TRP A 649 42.89 -35.24 7.32
C TRP A 649 43.46 -34.08 8.15
N GLY A 650 42.64 -33.42 8.97
CA GLY A 650 43.08 -32.34 9.85
C GLY A 650 41.96 -31.80 10.76
N LEU A 651 42.24 -30.72 11.49
CA LEU A 651 41.25 -30.04 12.33
C LEU A 651 41.45 -28.53 12.40
N VAL A 652 40.37 -27.83 12.74
CA VAL A 652 40.34 -26.41 13.09
C VAL A 652 39.82 -26.26 14.53
N GLY A 653 40.53 -25.53 15.39
CA GLY A 653 40.14 -25.25 16.76
C GLY A 653 39.86 -23.78 17.01
N LEU A 654 38.69 -23.47 17.58
CA LEU A 654 38.21 -22.13 17.90
C LEU A 654 37.96 -21.98 19.40
N TYR A 655 38.47 -20.90 20.01
CA TYR A 655 38.46 -20.71 21.47
C TYR A 655 37.84 -19.36 21.86
N THR A 656 36.94 -19.34 22.86
CA THR A 656 36.21 -18.13 23.29
C THR A 656 36.17 -17.93 24.80
N ALA A 657 36.05 -16.67 25.23
CA ALA A 657 36.05 -16.23 26.64
C ALA A 657 34.65 -16.06 27.27
N GLY A 658 33.56 -16.21 26.49
CA GLY A 658 32.18 -15.97 26.93
C GLY A 658 31.63 -17.02 27.92
N GLN A 659 30.54 -16.69 28.62
CA GLN A 659 29.87 -17.61 29.57
C GLN A 659 28.82 -18.53 28.93
N VAL A 660 28.37 -18.26 27.70
CA VAL A 660 27.27 -18.97 27.03
C VAL A 660 27.83 -19.99 26.05
N GLU A 661 27.38 -21.25 26.16
CA GLU A 661 27.71 -22.39 25.29
C GLU A 661 27.41 -22.13 23.81
N PHE A 662 28.17 -22.79 22.94
CA PHE A 662 27.86 -22.81 21.51
C PHE A 662 26.48 -23.42 21.33
N ASP A 663 25.55 -22.64 20.75
CA ASP A 663 24.20 -23.13 20.46
C ASP A 663 24.19 -24.02 19.20
N GLU A 664 23.09 -24.75 18.98
CA GLU A 664 22.97 -25.69 17.85
C GLU A 664 23.20 -25.00 16.48
N GLU A 665 22.75 -23.76 16.32
CA GLU A 665 22.94 -23.00 15.08
C GLU A 665 24.42 -22.70 14.81
N GLN A 666 25.18 -22.32 15.84
CA GLN A 666 26.62 -22.09 15.73
C GLN A 666 27.37 -23.39 15.40
N ILE A 667 26.99 -24.52 16.00
CA ILE A 667 27.57 -25.83 15.71
C ILE A 667 27.29 -26.22 14.25
N GLN A 668 26.05 -26.03 13.77
CA GLN A 668 25.66 -26.33 12.41
C GLN A 668 26.44 -25.50 11.37
N LEU A 669 26.68 -24.22 11.65
CA LEU A 669 27.49 -23.36 10.78
C LEU A 669 28.95 -23.82 10.70
N LEU A 670 29.52 -24.27 11.82
CA LEU A 670 30.88 -24.82 11.85
C LEU A 670 30.98 -26.16 11.10
N GLN A 671 29.96 -27.02 11.19
CA GLN A 671 29.88 -28.26 10.40
C GLN A 671 29.82 -27.97 8.90
N ASN A 672 29.00 -26.99 8.48
CA ASN A 672 28.89 -26.59 7.08
C ASN A 672 30.22 -26.05 6.54
N LEU A 673 30.87 -25.17 7.31
CA LEU A 673 32.21 -24.66 6.98
C LEU A 673 33.20 -25.79 6.73
N SER A 674 33.21 -26.81 7.58
CA SER A 674 34.13 -27.94 7.42
C SER A 674 33.85 -28.78 6.18
N ARG A 675 32.56 -29.02 5.90
CA ARG A 675 32.11 -29.79 4.75
C ARG A 675 32.50 -29.09 3.45
N ASP A 676 32.32 -27.78 3.38
CA ASP A 676 32.63 -26.96 2.21
C ASP A 676 34.14 -26.98 1.91
N ILE A 677 34.98 -26.82 2.95
CA ILE A 677 36.45 -26.90 2.81
C ILE A 677 36.90 -28.31 2.37
N SER A 678 36.34 -29.36 3.00
CA SER A 678 36.69 -30.76 2.67
C SER A 678 36.34 -31.09 1.21
N SER A 679 35.16 -30.69 0.76
CA SER A 679 34.71 -30.93 -0.63
C SER A 679 35.55 -30.17 -1.66
N ALA A 680 36.03 -28.97 -1.31
CA ALA A 680 36.88 -28.17 -2.18
C ALA A 680 38.25 -28.84 -2.42
N LEU A 681 38.85 -29.40 -1.36
CA LEU A 681 40.15 -30.10 -1.44
C LEU A 681 40.09 -31.33 -2.36
N GLU A 682 39.01 -32.11 -2.30
CA GLU A 682 38.83 -33.30 -3.16
C GLU A 682 38.75 -32.93 -4.64
N ARG A 683 37.99 -31.89 -4.98
CA ARG A 683 37.82 -31.42 -6.36
C ARG A 683 39.13 -30.98 -7.00
N PHE A 684 39.97 -30.21 -6.29
CA PHE A 684 41.24 -29.73 -6.85
C PHE A 684 42.22 -30.87 -7.16
N SER A 685 42.22 -31.93 -6.36
CA SER A 685 43.06 -33.11 -6.59
C SER A 685 42.64 -33.87 -7.87
N ALA A 686 41.33 -34.08 -8.06
CA ALA A 686 40.80 -34.80 -9.22
C ALA A 686 41.05 -34.06 -10.55
N GLU A 687 40.95 -32.73 -10.57
CA GLU A 687 41.06 -31.92 -11.79
C GLU A 687 42.49 -31.88 -12.35
N GLN A 688 43.50 -31.94 -11.49
CA GLN A 688 44.91 -31.94 -11.88
C GLN A 688 45.32 -33.23 -12.61
N HIS A 689 44.75 -34.38 -12.22
CA HIS A 689 45.03 -35.67 -12.85
C HIS A 689 44.44 -35.80 -14.26
N LEU A 690 43.27 -35.24 -14.52
CA LEU A 690 42.59 -35.31 -15.82
C LEU A 690 43.28 -34.46 -16.90
N LYS A 691 43.68 -33.22 -16.55
CA LYS A 691 44.25 -32.22 -17.49
C LYS A 691 45.55 -32.68 -18.17
N THR A 692 46.32 -33.52 -17.50
CA THR A 692 47.67 -33.90 -17.95
C THR A 692 47.64 -34.98 -19.05
N ALA A 693 46.63 -35.85 -19.06
CA ALA A 693 46.53 -36.96 -20.02
C ALA A 693 45.85 -36.56 -21.35
N GLU A 694 44.87 -35.64 -21.30
CA GLU A 694 44.10 -35.26 -22.49
C GLU A 694 44.87 -34.33 -23.45
N THR A 695 45.72 -33.46 -22.89
CA THR A 695 46.39 -32.39 -23.66
C THR A 695 47.37 -32.91 -24.72
N TYR A 696 47.99 -34.08 -24.51
CA TYR A 696 49.02 -34.61 -25.42
C TYR A 696 48.42 -35.35 -26.63
N SER A 697 47.37 -36.14 -26.43
CA SER A 697 46.73 -36.91 -27.51
C SER A 697 45.91 -36.03 -28.45
N GLN A 698 45.29 -34.96 -27.92
CA GLN A 698 44.45 -34.07 -28.73
C GLN A 698 45.26 -33.18 -29.69
N GLN A 699 46.48 -32.75 -29.32
CA GLN A 699 47.22 -31.73 -30.09
C GLN A 699 47.71 -32.17 -31.49
N MET A 700 47.97 -33.45 -31.73
CA MET A 700 48.43 -33.94 -33.04
C MET A 700 47.27 -34.29 -33.98
N GLU A 701 46.21 -34.91 -33.46
CA GLU A 701 45.04 -35.28 -34.26
C GLU A 701 44.16 -34.07 -34.59
N GLN A 702 44.01 -33.12 -33.65
CA GLN A 702 43.31 -31.87 -33.92
C GLN A 702 44.02 -31.05 -35.00
N ARG A 703 45.35 -31.11 -35.14
CA ARG A 703 46.06 -30.27 -36.11
C ARG A 703 45.81 -30.66 -37.56
N PHE A 704 45.70 -31.95 -37.87
CA PHE A 704 45.35 -32.43 -39.23
C PHE A 704 43.83 -32.36 -39.48
N GLN A 705 43.00 -32.75 -38.50
CA GLN A 705 41.55 -32.61 -38.60
C GLN A 705 41.13 -31.14 -38.75
N GLN A 706 41.74 -30.19 -38.02
CA GLN A 706 41.43 -28.77 -38.18
C GLN A 706 41.79 -28.25 -39.57
N VAL A 707 42.95 -28.60 -40.14
CA VAL A 707 43.31 -28.11 -41.48
C VAL A 707 42.39 -28.68 -42.55
N PHE A 708 42.01 -29.96 -42.48
CA PHE A 708 41.08 -30.56 -43.44
C PHE A 708 39.64 -30.06 -43.26
N LEU A 709 39.10 -30.06 -42.03
CA LEU A 709 37.74 -29.63 -41.71
C LEU A 709 37.54 -28.11 -41.87
N GLN A 710 38.51 -27.28 -41.50
CA GLN A 710 38.42 -25.82 -41.58
C GLN A 710 38.87 -25.24 -42.91
N SER A 711 39.33 -26.07 -43.86
CA SER A 711 39.58 -25.59 -45.23
C SER A 711 38.28 -24.97 -45.78
N PRO A 712 38.29 -23.70 -46.24
CA PRO A 712 37.10 -23.02 -46.74
C PRO A 712 36.64 -23.56 -48.10
N VAL A 713 37.43 -24.45 -48.70
CA VAL A 713 37.15 -25.08 -49.99
C VAL A 713 36.47 -26.43 -49.72
N PRO A 714 35.30 -26.71 -50.31
CA PRO A 714 34.69 -28.04 -50.24
C PRO A 714 35.65 -29.13 -50.73
N MET A 715 35.92 -30.14 -49.92
CA MET A 715 36.85 -31.21 -50.23
C MET A 715 36.35 -32.59 -49.82
N ASN A 716 36.74 -33.61 -50.56
CA ASN A 716 36.45 -35.00 -50.21
C ASN A 716 37.59 -35.94 -50.62
N ILE A 717 37.77 -37.02 -49.85
CA ILE A 717 38.84 -38.01 -50.02
C ILE A 717 38.23 -39.34 -50.44
N ILE A 718 38.81 -40.00 -51.45
CA ILE A 718 38.31 -41.27 -52.02
C ILE A 718 39.47 -42.26 -52.16
N SER A 719 39.31 -43.48 -51.65
CA SER A 719 40.28 -44.57 -51.84
C SER A 719 40.34 -45.02 -53.31
N ILE A 720 41.54 -45.20 -53.84
CA ILE A 720 41.79 -45.65 -55.23
C ILE A 720 41.54 -47.16 -55.39
N GLN A 721 41.79 -47.96 -54.35
CA GLN A 721 41.71 -49.41 -54.43
C GLN A 721 40.28 -49.93 -54.57
N ASP A 722 39.34 -49.32 -53.85
CA ASP A 722 37.95 -49.78 -53.76
C ASP A 722 36.91 -48.69 -54.07
N GLY A 723 37.34 -47.47 -54.38
CA GLY A 723 36.46 -46.37 -54.79
C GLY A 723 35.56 -45.84 -53.67
N ARG A 724 35.85 -46.19 -52.41
CA ARG A 724 35.11 -45.72 -51.23
C ARG A 724 35.47 -44.28 -50.90
N ILE A 725 34.46 -43.49 -50.53
CA ILE A 725 34.69 -42.13 -50.05
C ILE A 725 35.08 -42.26 -48.58
N LEU A 726 36.27 -41.79 -48.23
CA LEU A 726 36.88 -41.96 -46.91
C LEU A 726 36.57 -40.81 -45.95
N ALA A 727 36.48 -39.59 -46.49
CA ALA A 727 36.15 -38.40 -45.70
C ALA A 727 35.62 -37.28 -46.59
N VAL A 728 34.80 -36.39 -46.02
CA VAL A 728 34.39 -35.11 -46.59
C VAL A 728 34.65 -34.04 -45.53
N ASN A 729 35.04 -32.83 -45.94
CA ASN A 729 35.25 -31.75 -44.98
C ASN A 729 33.98 -30.93 -44.73
N LEU A 730 34.01 -30.06 -43.74
CA LEU A 730 32.82 -29.30 -43.34
C LEU A 730 32.33 -28.35 -44.45
N ALA A 731 33.24 -27.77 -45.23
CA ALA A 731 32.86 -26.95 -46.38
C ALA A 731 32.09 -27.77 -47.43
N TYR A 732 32.41 -29.05 -47.61
CA TYR A 732 31.71 -29.96 -48.52
C TYR A 732 30.32 -30.36 -48.02
N GLU A 733 30.21 -30.75 -46.76
CA GLU A 733 28.93 -31.11 -46.16
C GLU A 733 27.99 -29.90 -46.09
N LYS A 734 28.49 -28.72 -45.73
CA LYS A 734 27.68 -27.48 -45.73
C LYS A 734 27.23 -27.08 -47.13
N TRP A 735 28.04 -27.40 -48.15
CA TRP A 735 27.78 -26.95 -49.50
C TRP A 735 26.77 -27.83 -50.24
N LEU A 736 26.92 -29.16 -50.19
CA LEU A 736 25.99 -30.10 -50.83
C LEU A 736 25.02 -30.78 -49.85
N GLY A 737 25.14 -30.57 -48.55
CA GLY A 737 24.24 -31.10 -47.53
C GLY A 737 24.39 -32.60 -47.25
N TYR A 738 25.23 -33.30 -48.01
CA TYR A 738 25.47 -34.72 -47.81
C TYR A 738 26.67 -34.94 -46.91
N SER A 739 26.51 -35.80 -45.91
CA SER A 739 27.60 -36.28 -45.08
C SER A 739 28.21 -37.55 -45.67
N LEU A 740 29.36 -37.95 -45.12
CA LEU A 740 30.01 -39.20 -45.50
C LEU A 740 29.08 -40.42 -45.44
N GLU A 741 28.12 -40.44 -44.51
CA GLU A 741 27.19 -41.56 -44.29
C GLU A 741 26.17 -41.72 -45.42
N ASP A 742 25.92 -40.66 -46.19
CA ASP A 742 24.92 -40.68 -47.26
C ASP A 742 25.36 -41.48 -48.49
N PHE A 743 26.66 -41.79 -48.60
CA PHE A 743 27.26 -42.48 -49.73
C PHE A 743 28.41 -43.40 -49.30
N GLN A 744 28.27 -44.70 -49.57
CA GLN A 744 29.31 -45.68 -49.23
C GLN A 744 30.45 -45.72 -50.25
N ASN A 745 30.17 -45.35 -51.49
CA ASN A 745 31.12 -45.35 -52.58
C ASN A 745 30.77 -44.29 -53.63
N ARG A 746 31.71 -44.04 -54.53
CA ARG A 746 31.59 -43.01 -55.56
C ARG A 746 30.39 -43.20 -56.50
N GLU A 747 29.96 -44.43 -56.76
CA GLU A 747 28.82 -44.69 -57.64
C GLU A 747 27.48 -44.32 -56.98
N ALA A 748 27.34 -44.63 -55.68
CA ALA A 748 26.20 -44.20 -54.88
C ALA A 748 26.13 -42.68 -54.77
N TRP A 749 27.28 -42.01 -54.60
CA TRP A 749 27.39 -40.56 -54.62
C TRP A 749 26.89 -39.95 -55.94
N LEU A 750 27.37 -40.47 -57.09
CA LEU A 750 26.99 -39.98 -58.43
C LEU A 750 25.47 -40.06 -58.69
N LYS A 751 24.79 -41.09 -58.18
CA LYS A 751 23.34 -41.24 -58.34
C LYS A 751 22.54 -40.19 -57.55
N LYS A 752 23.07 -39.72 -56.42
CA LYS A 752 22.40 -38.73 -55.56
C LYS A 752 22.61 -37.29 -56.04
N VAL A 753 23.83 -36.96 -56.48
CA VAL A 753 24.18 -35.57 -56.85
C VAL A 753 23.93 -35.24 -58.33
N ALA A 754 23.84 -36.24 -59.21
CA ALA A 754 23.57 -36.09 -60.64
C ALA A 754 22.42 -37.02 -61.08
N PRO A 755 21.16 -36.60 -60.91
CA PRO A 755 19.99 -37.44 -61.18
C PRO A 755 19.75 -37.71 -62.68
N ASN A 756 20.33 -36.94 -63.61
CA ASN A 756 20.25 -37.18 -65.05
C ASN A 756 21.25 -38.28 -65.51
N ALA A 757 20.78 -39.26 -66.28
CA ALA A 757 21.59 -40.36 -66.80
C ALA A 757 22.70 -39.91 -67.76
N GLU A 758 22.41 -38.92 -68.61
CA GLU A 758 23.36 -38.37 -69.57
C GLU A 758 24.51 -37.64 -68.85
N GLN A 759 24.18 -36.92 -67.77
CA GLN A 759 25.14 -36.24 -66.91
C GLN A 759 26.04 -37.21 -66.14
N ARG A 760 25.51 -38.34 -65.63
CA ARG A 760 26.30 -39.37 -64.96
C ARG A 760 27.33 -40.02 -65.89
N GLN A 761 26.94 -40.33 -67.12
CA GLN A 761 27.82 -40.92 -68.12
C GLN A 761 28.99 -39.98 -68.46
N PHE A 762 28.70 -38.69 -68.65
CA PHE A 762 29.72 -37.66 -68.85
C PHE A 762 30.69 -37.54 -67.65
N MET A 763 30.17 -37.54 -66.42
CA MET A 763 31.01 -37.47 -65.20
C MET A 763 31.91 -38.69 -65.00
N GLN A 764 31.49 -39.86 -65.48
CA GLN A 764 32.24 -41.11 -65.34
C GLN A 764 33.39 -41.21 -66.35
N GLN A 765 33.13 -40.86 -67.62
CA GLN A 765 34.17 -40.83 -68.66
C GLN A 765 35.31 -39.86 -68.31
N ASN A 766 34.97 -38.64 -67.88
CA ASN A 766 35.96 -37.62 -67.50
C ASN A 766 36.82 -38.05 -66.30
N TRP A 767 36.31 -38.91 -65.41
CA TRP A 767 37.06 -39.38 -64.25
C TRP A 767 38.17 -40.37 -64.59
N GLU A 768 37.88 -41.34 -65.45
CA GLU A 768 38.86 -42.37 -65.82
C GLU A 768 40.03 -41.75 -66.60
N GLU A 769 39.75 -40.75 -67.43
CA GLU A 769 40.75 -39.95 -68.11
C GLU A 769 41.58 -39.11 -67.12
N ALA A 770 40.92 -38.44 -66.17
CA ALA A 770 41.59 -37.63 -65.15
C ALA A 770 42.50 -38.45 -64.21
N LEU A 771 42.10 -39.67 -63.80
CA LEU A 771 42.94 -40.53 -62.97
C LEU A 771 44.22 -41.00 -63.68
N LYS A 772 44.15 -41.27 -65.00
CA LYS A 772 45.33 -41.61 -65.79
C LYS A 772 46.32 -40.44 -65.86
N LEU A 773 45.80 -39.22 -66.01
CA LEU A 773 46.60 -38.00 -66.05
C LEU A 773 47.20 -37.64 -64.68
N ALA A 774 46.47 -37.87 -63.59
CA ALA A 774 46.89 -37.51 -62.23
C ALA A 774 47.92 -38.45 -61.58
N LYS A 775 47.98 -39.73 -62.00
CA LYS A 775 49.00 -40.69 -61.54
C LYS A 775 50.44 -40.28 -61.88
N ASN A 776 50.61 -39.36 -62.84
CA ASN A 776 51.90 -38.78 -63.19
C ASN A 776 52.28 -37.56 -62.31
N GLY A 777 51.60 -37.36 -61.17
CA GLY A 777 51.87 -36.30 -60.20
C GLY A 777 51.28 -34.93 -60.55
N LYS A 778 50.43 -34.83 -61.59
CA LYS A 778 49.78 -33.57 -62.01
C LYS A 778 48.36 -33.43 -61.44
N GLN A 779 47.98 -32.24 -61.02
CA GLN A 779 46.59 -31.93 -60.65
C GLN A 779 45.73 -31.74 -61.89
N VAL A 780 44.47 -32.19 -61.85
CA VAL A 780 43.54 -32.16 -63.00
C VAL A 780 42.25 -31.44 -62.62
N GLN A 781 41.86 -30.41 -63.39
CA GLN A 781 40.63 -29.63 -63.21
C GLN A 781 39.55 -30.08 -64.21
N PHE A 782 38.30 -30.11 -63.77
CA PHE A 782 37.14 -30.58 -64.54
C PHE A 782 36.25 -29.40 -65.00
N PRO A 783 35.36 -29.58 -66.01
CA PRO A 783 34.37 -28.59 -66.43
C PRO A 783 33.30 -28.28 -65.35
N GLU A 784 32.59 -27.15 -65.52
CA GLU A 784 31.47 -26.76 -64.66
C GLU A 784 30.31 -27.74 -64.75
N ILE A 785 29.65 -27.97 -63.62
CA ILE A 785 28.54 -28.90 -63.51
C ILE A 785 27.52 -28.44 -62.48
N THR A 786 26.24 -28.67 -62.78
CA THR A 786 25.16 -28.49 -61.81
C THR A 786 24.98 -29.76 -60.99
N LEU A 787 25.20 -29.65 -59.69
CA LEU A 787 24.97 -30.71 -58.71
C LEU A 787 23.68 -30.44 -57.96
N VAL A 788 23.03 -31.50 -57.50
CA VAL A 788 21.86 -31.41 -56.62
C VAL A 788 22.31 -31.74 -55.21
N ALA A 789 22.16 -30.79 -54.29
CA ALA A 789 22.42 -30.96 -52.87
C ALA A 789 21.33 -31.84 -52.22
N LYS A 790 21.58 -32.34 -51.00
CA LYS A 790 20.69 -33.22 -50.24
C LYS A 790 19.34 -32.61 -49.96
N ASP A 791 19.31 -31.28 -49.80
CA ASP A 791 18.10 -30.49 -49.62
C ASP A 791 17.33 -30.24 -50.93
N GLY A 792 17.80 -30.78 -52.06
CA GLY A 792 17.21 -30.61 -53.38
C GLY A 792 17.65 -29.34 -54.11
N SER A 793 18.45 -28.48 -53.48
CA SER A 793 18.93 -27.24 -54.12
C SER A 793 19.98 -27.53 -55.19
N GLN A 794 19.90 -26.83 -56.32
CA GLN A 794 20.89 -26.93 -57.38
C GLN A 794 22.09 -26.01 -57.06
N ARG A 795 23.29 -26.56 -57.16
CA ARG A 795 24.58 -25.89 -56.93
C ARG A 795 25.40 -25.97 -58.20
N ILE A 796 25.97 -24.86 -58.65
CA ILE A 796 26.82 -24.82 -59.84
C ILE A 796 28.26 -24.86 -59.39
N ALA A 797 29.01 -25.83 -59.88
CA ALA A 797 30.28 -26.24 -59.29
C ALA A 797 31.36 -26.60 -60.30
N GLN A 798 32.63 -26.41 -59.92
CA GLN A 798 33.79 -26.94 -60.64
C GLN A 798 34.71 -27.71 -59.68
N ARG A 799 35.46 -28.73 -60.14
CA ARG A 799 36.32 -29.55 -59.25
C ARG A 799 37.75 -29.76 -59.77
N THR A 800 38.67 -30.01 -58.83
CA THR A 800 40.09 -30.32 -59.06
C THR A 800 40.51 -31.57 -58.28
N LEU A 801 41.38 -32.41 -58.86
CA LEU A 801 41.79 -33.73 -58.33
C LEU A 801 43.30 -33.81 -58.07
N ALA A 802 43.68 -34.39 -56.92
CA ALA A 802 45.05 -34.77 -56.53
C ALA A 802 45.13 -36.15 -55.86
N ILE A 803 46.28 -36.84 -55.89
CA ILE A 803 46.48 -38.18 -55.30
C ILE A 803 47.53 -38.12 -54.17
N VAL A 804 47.21 -38.69 -53.00
CA VAL A 804 48.10 -38.81 -51.82
C VAL A 804 48.10 -40.26 -51.33
N GLY A 805 49.25 -40.94 -51.45
CA GLY A 805 49.35 -42.36 -51.12
C GLY A 805 48.41 -43.20 -51.99
N ASN A 806 47.43 -43.84 -51.36
CA ASN A 806 46.43 -44.67 -52.04
C ASN A 806 45.06 -44.00 -52.18
N ASP A 807 44.97 -42.71 -51.82
CA ASP A 807 43.74 -41.95 -51.74
C ASP A 807 43.77 -40.74 -52.68
N VAL A 808 42.60 -40.33 -53.15
CA VAL A 808 42.37 -39.18 -54.02
C VAL A 808 41.72 -38.09 -53.20
N ILE A 809 42.29 -36.89 -53.21
CA ILE A 809 41.69 -35.70 -52.61
C ILE A 809 41.10 -34.84 -53.74
N LEU A 810 39.82 -34.51 -53.62
CA LEU A 810 39.08 -33.63 -54.52
C LEU A 810 38.77 -32.31 -53.81
N ALA A 811 38.91 -31.19 -54.51
CA ALA A 811 38.53 -29.86 -54.05
C ALA A 811 37.55 -29.21 -55.05
N TRP A 812 36.54 -28.48 -54.56
CA TRP A 812 35.46 -27.92 -55.37
C TRP A 812 35.31 -26.40 -55.21
N ALA A 813 34.84 -25.71 -56.24
CA ALA A 813 34.52 -24.29 -56.24
C ALA A 813 33.03 -24.06 -56.53
N ASP A 814 32.33 -23.26 -55.71
CA ASP A 814 30.91 -22.92 -55.83
C ASP A 814 30.69 -21.57 -56.52
N LEU A 815 29.87 -21.54 -57.57
CA LEU A 815 29.56 -20.35 -58.37
C LEU A 815 28.11 -19.84 -58.14
N THR A 816 27.37 -20.38 -57.16
CA THR A 816 25.92 -20.17 -56.98
C THR A 816 25.54 -18.76 -56.50
N ALA A 817 26.33 -18.15 -55.60
CA ALA A 817 25.98 -16.87 -54.97
C ALA A 817 25.96 -15.68 -55.94
N ILE A 818 26.89 -15.66 -56.89
CA ILE A 818 27.04 -14.58 -57.89
C ILE A 818 25.76 -14.45 -58.74
N ARG A 819 25.09 -15.56 -59.06
CA ARG A 819 23.84 -15.57 -59.84
C ARG A 819 22.58 -15.28 -59.02
N LYS A 820 22.60 -15.52 -57.71
CA LYS A 820 21.49 -15.17 -56.81
C LYS A 820 21.43 -13.66 -56.50
N THR A 821 22.57 -12.97 -56.46
CA THR A 821 22.64 -11.52 -56.19
C THR A 821 21.97 -10.68 -57.28
N GLU A 822 22.07 -11.08 -58.56
CA GLU A 822 21.35 -10.43 -59.67
C GLU A 822 19.82 -10.54 -59.52
N GLN A 823 19.33 -11.65 -58.96
CA GLN A 823 17.90 -11.85 -58.71
C GLN A 823 17.41 -11.07 -57.48
N ALA A 824 18.21 -11.01 -56.40
CA ALA A 824 17.86 -10.34 -55.15
C ALA A 824 17.68 -8.82 -55.30
N LEU A 825 18.39 -8.19 -56.25
CA LEU A 825 18.24 -6.77 -56.57
C LEU A 825 16.83 -6.44 -57.09
N ARG A 826 16.26 -7.30 -57.95
CA ARG A 826 14.88 -7.14 -58.46
C ARG A 826 13.83 -7.33 -57.37
N ASP A 827 14.06 -8.25 -56.43
CA ASP A 827 13.15 -8.51 -55.32
C ASP A 827 13.18 -7.41 -54.24
N SER A 828 14.27 -6.65 -54.13
CA SER A 828 14.40 -5.52 -53.20
C SER A 828 13.57 -4.30 -53.65
N GLU A 829 13.51 -4.05 -54.96
CA GLU A 829 12.77 -2.95 -55.57
C GLU A 829 11.25 -3.10 -55.36
N GLN A 830 10.72 -4.32 -55.54
CA GLN A 830 9.31 -4.63 -55.26
C GLN A 830 8.96 -4.52 -53.78
N ARG A 831 9.87 -4.94 -52.88
CA ARG A 831 9.68 -4.81 -51.43
C ARG A 831 9.64 -3.35 -50.97
N PHE A 832 10.50 -2.49 -51.51
CA PHE A 832 10.49 -1.06 -51.20
C PHE A 832 9.18 -0.38 -51.60
N ARG A 833 8.68 -0.66 -52.81
CA ARG A 833 7.38 -0.14 -53.26
C ARG A 833 6.22 -0.61 -52.38
N GLY A 834 6.22 -1.90 -52.01
CA GLY A 834 5.22 -2.44 -51.08
C GLY A 834 5.23 -1.76 -49.70
N MET A 835 6.40 -1.43 -49.15
CA MET A 835 6.50 -0.74 -47.86
C MET A 835 5.92 0.68 -47.87
N VAL A 836 6.14 1.45 -48.95
CA VAL A 836 5.64 2.84 -49.07
C VAL A 836 4.12 2.88 -49.31
N GLU A 837 3.59 1.91 -50.06
CA GLU A 837 2.15 1.83 -50.32
C GLU A 837 1.33 1.24 -49.15
N GLN A 838 1.97 0.45 -48.27
CA GLN A 838 1.32 -0.18 -47.11
C GLN A 838 1.54 0.56 -45.77
N THR A 839 2.33 1.64 -45.73
CA THR A 839 2.54 2.39 -44.49
C THR A 839 1.24 3.06 -44.04
N VAL A 840 1.00 3.13 -42.74
CA VAL A 840 -0.21 3.74 -42.17
C VAL A 840 -0.10 5.27 -42.12
N VAL A 841 1.11 5.82 -42.26
CA VAL A 841 1.35 7.28 -42.29
C VAL A 841 1.06 7.83 -43.69
N GLY A 842 0.40 8.98 -43.78
CA GLY A 842 0.21 9.64 -45.06
C GLY A 842 1.56 10.13 -45.59
N MET A 843 1.91 9.78 -46.82
CA MET A 843 3.15 10.23 -47.45
C MET A 843 2.84 10.87 -48.79
N TYR A 844 3.45 12.02 -49.04
CA TYR A 844 3.33 12.70 -50.30
C TYR A 844 4.60 13.46 -50.67
N VAL A 845 4.76 13.75 -51.95
CA VAL A 845 5.89 14.50 -52.48
C VAL A 845 5.36 15.78 -53.10
N LEU A 846 5.96 16.90 -52.71
CA LEU A 846 5.65 18.23 -53.21
C LEU A 846 6.80 18.83 -54.01
N ARG A 847 6.45 19.63 -55.00
CA ARG A 847 7.36 20.62 -55.60
C ARG A 847 6.55 21.87 -55.89
N ASP A 848 7.04 23.03 -55.47
CA ASP A 848 6.34 24.32 -55.61
C ASP A 848 4.88 24.27 -55.12
N ASN A 849 4.67 23.64 -53.95
CA ASN A 849 3.36 23.41 -53.32
C ASN A 849 2.36 22.54 -54.13
N GLN A 850 2.82 21.85 -55.17
CA GLN A 850 2.01 20.91 -55.95
C GLN A 850 2.34 19.46 -55.62
N TYR A 851 1.32 18.61 -55.48
CA TYR A 851 1.50 17.17 -55.27
C TYR A 851 2.05 16.47 -56.53
N LEU A 852 3.22 15.86 -56.40
CA LEU A 852 3.83 14.99 -57.41
C LEU A 852 3.50 13.51 -57.19
N TYR A 853 3.37 13.12 -55.93
CA TYR A 853 3.04 11.76 -55.50
C TYR A 853 2.27 11.81 -54.19
N VAL A 854 1.31 10.90 -54.02
CA VAL A 854 0.60 10.66 -52.76
C VAL A 854 0.45 9.15 -52.59
N ASN A 855 0.70 8.63 -51.40
CA ASN A 855 0.45 7.22 -51.09
C ASN A 855 -1.04 6.97 -50.78
N PRO A 856 -1.51 5.71 -50.84
CA PRO A 856 -2.91 5.38 -50.56
C PRO A 856 -3.39 5.83 -49.16
N SER A 857 -2.54 5.74 -48.14
CA SER A 857 -2.91 6.14 -46.78
C SER A 857 -3.20 7.64 -46.65
N TYR A 858 -2.48 8.51 -47.37
CA TYR A 858 -2.78 9.94 -47.40
C TYR A 858 -4.10 10.26 -48.12
N VAL A 859 -4.40 9.51 -49.18
CA VAL A 859 -5.68 9.57 -49.91
C VAL A 859 -6.83 9.21 -48.99
N ASP A 860 -6.72 8.12 -48.23
CA ASP A 860 -7.72 7.67 -47.27
C ASP A 860 -7.90 8.68 -46.12
N MET A 861 -6.80 9.26 -45.61
CA MET A 861 -6.83 10.24 -44.52
C MET A 861 -7.59 11.52 -44.87
N LEU A 862 -7.53 11.97 -46.13
CA LEU A 862 -8.26 13.15 -46.63
C LEU A 862 -9.59 12.82 -47.30
N GLY A 863 -9.84 11.54 -47.59
CA GLY A 863 -11.02 11.06 -48.31
C GLY A 863 -11.07 11.52 -49.76
N ARG A 864 -9.92 11.75 -50.41
CA ARG A 864 -9.81 12.31 -51.76
C ARG A 864 -8.95 11.42 -52.64
N SER A 865 -9.36 11.22 -53.89
CA SER A 865 -8.63 10.37 -54.84
C SER A 865 -7.26 10.93 -55.20
N THR A 866 -6.33 10.06 -55.59
CA THR A 866 -4.99 10.44 -56.08
C THR A 866 -5.05 11.46 -57.22
N THR A 867 -6.04 11.36 -58.11
CA THR A 867 -6.23 12.27 -59.24
C THR A 867 -6.74 13.65 -58.84
N GLU A 868 -7.45 13.76 -57.71
CA GLU A 868 -7.91 15.05 -57.18
C GLU A 868 -6.80 15.79 -56.41
N LEU A 869 -5.80 15.06 -55.90
CA LEU A 869 -4.68 15.64 -55.16
C LEU A 869 -3.49 15.95 -56.07
N THR A 870 -3.10 15.01 -56.94
CA THR A 870 -1.91 15.15 -57.81
C THR A 870 -2.04 16.36 -58.74
N GLY A 871 -1.02 17.20 -58.79
CA GLY A 871 -0.98 18.43 -59.61
C GLY A 871 -1.73 19.64 -59.03
N HIS A 872 -2.48 19.48 -57.94
CA HIS A 872 -3.17 20.58 -57.25
C HIS A 872 -2.30 21.18 -56.14
N ASN A 873 -2.60 22.42 -55.78
CA ASN A 873 -1.84 23.12 -54.74
C ASN A 873 -2.28 22.64 -53.33
N ILE A 874 -1.32 22.31 -52.46
CA ILE A 874 -1.60 21.85 -51.09
C ILE A 874 -2.42 22.85 -50.27
N LEU A 875 -2.26 24.15 -50.52
CA LEU A 875 -2.96 25.21 -49.79
C LEU A 875 -4.47 25.24 -50.09
N GLU A 876 -4.95 24.59 -51.14
CA GLU A 876 -6.38 24.45 -51.44
C GLU A 876 -7.12 23.56 -50.44
N PHE A 877 -6.38 22.76 -49.66
CA PHE A 877 -6.92 21.74 -48.75
C PHE A 877 -6.68 22.05 -47.27
N THR A 878 -5.98 23.14 -46.93
CA THR A 878 -5.75 23.59 -45.54
C THR A 878 -6.76 24.68 -45.14
N ASP A 879 -7.08 24.80 -43.85
CA ASP A 879 -7.82 25.98 -43.38
C ASP A 879 -6.87 27.17 -43.20
N ALA A 880 -7.07 28.24 -43.97
CA ALA A 880 -6.13 29.33 -44.15
C ALA A 880 -6.30 30.41 -43.07
N THR A 881 -6.09 30.07 -41.79
CA THR A 881 -5.95 31.09 -40.74
C THR A 881 -4.58 31.77 -40.81
N ILE A 882 -4.49 33.01 -40.34
CA ILE A 882 -3.25 33.83 -40.38
C ILE A 882 -2.08 33.10 -39.71
N ASP A 883 -2.33 32.41 -38.60
CA ASP A 883 -1.32 31.66 -37.85
C ASP A 883 -0.86 30.38 -38.56
N THR A 884 -1.77 29.69 -39.27
CA THR A 884 -1.47 28.47 -40.03
C THR A 884 -0.58 28.78 -41.24
N LEU A 885 -0.88 29.87 -41.96
CA LEU A 885 -0.07 30.32 -43.09
C LEU A 885 1.30 30.83 -42.64
N ALA A 886 1.40 31.46 -41.47
CA ALA A 886 2.67 31.88 -40.90
C ALA A 886 3.58 30.67 -40.56
N GLY A 887 3.02 29.60 -39.99
CA GLY A 887 3.75 28.37 -39.70
C GLY A 887 4.25 27.65 -40.95
N ILE A 888 3.42 27.58 -42.00
CA ILE A 888 3.81 26.98 -43.30
C ILE A 888 4.93 27.79 -43.97
N HIS A 889 4.82 29.13 -44.01
CA HIS A 889 5.87 29.98 -44.61
C HIS A 889 7.18 29.98 -43.82
N GLN A 890 7.13 29.87 -42.49
CA GLN A 890 8.32 29.75 -41.66
C GLN A 890 9.09 28.47 -42.00
N GLU A 891 8.38 27.37 -42.21
CA GLU A 891 8.99 26.08 -42.56
C GLU A 891 9.54 26.05 -43.99
N GLU A 892 8.82 26.62 -44.96
CA GLU A 892 9.30 26.77 -46.34
C GLU A 892 10.64 27.53 -46.40
N ASN A 893 10.81 28.56 -45.55
CA ASN A 893 12.06 29.30 -45.44
C ASN A 893 13.19 28.50 -44.78
N LEU A 894 12.89 27.64 -43.80
CA LEU A 894 13.87 26.75 -43.17
C LEU A 894 14.39 25.68 -44.13
N LEU A 895 13.51 25.09 -44.94
CA LEU A 895 13.84 24.08 -45.97
C LEU A 895 14.65 24.64 -47.16
N GLN A 896 14.71 25.96 -47.33
CA GLN A 896 15.62 26.60 -48.28
C GLN A 896 17.08 26.60 -47.80
N THR A 897 17.30 26.54 -46.48
CA THR A 897 18.63 26.70 -45.85
C THR A 897 19.16 25.41 -45.20
N ALA A 898 18.30 24.43 -44.91
CA ALA A 898 18.66 23.13 -44.31
C ALA A 898 18.08 21.93 -45.10
N GLU A 899 18.72 20.75 -45.01
CA GLU A 899 18.27 19.53 -45.71
C GLU A 899 17.02 18.86 -45.07
N HIS A 900 16.71 19.19 -43.82
CA HIS A 900 15.55 18.68 -43.07
C HIS A 900 15.06 19.69 -42.02
N SER A 901 13.81 19.52 -41.58
CA SER A 901 13.29 20.12 -40.34
C SER A 901 13.33 19.10 -39.20
N ASP A 902 13.87 19.50 -38.05
CA ASP A 902 14.00 18.63 -36.87
C ASP A 902 12.73 18.60 -36.00
N THR A 903 11.84 19.57 -36.15
CA THR A 903 10.60 19.68 -35.36
C THR A 903 9.38 19.59 -36.26
N PRO A 904 8.47 18.63 -36.03
CA PRO A 904 7.21 18.61 -36.75
C PRO A 904 6.37 19.83 -36.44
N TYR A 905 5.66 20.33 -37.44
CA TYR A 905 4.68 21.40 -37.29
C TYR A 905 3.27 20.85 -37.54
N THR A 906 2.28 21.52 -36.96
CA THR A 906 0.88 21.07 -37.02
C THR A 906 0.08 21.93 -37.99
N VAL A 907 -0.69 21.30 -38.88
CA VAL A 907 -1.53 21.98 -39.86
C VAL A 907 -2.92 21.34 -39.93
N PRO A 908 -4.01 22.13 -39.85
CA PRO A 908 -5.36 21.65 -40.05
C PRO A 908 -5.70 21.49 -41.53
N PHE A 909 -6.03 20.26 -41.95
CA PHE A 909 -6.51 19.95 -43.30
C PHE A 909 -8.00 19.63 -43.32
N ARG A 910 -8.66 20.00 -44.42
CA ARG A 910 -10.08 19.78 -44.65
C ARG A 910 -10.32 18.46 -45.36
N HIS A 911 -10.92 17.51 -44.67
CA HIS A 911 -11.40 16.25 -45.22
C HIS A 911 -12.55 16.48 -46.24
N GLN A 912 -12.76 15.56 -47.19
CA GLN A 912 -13.78 15.68 -48.24
C GLN A 912 -15.22 15.91 -47.69
N ASN A 913 -15.55 15.35 -46.53
CA ASN A 913 -16.83 15.54 -45.84
C ASN A 913 -16.98 16.91 -45.12
N GLY A 914 -15.98 17.77 -45.17
CA GLY A 914 -15.97 19.09 -44.52
C GLY A 914 -15.37 19.13 -43.11
N GLN A 915 -15.04 17.98 -42.51
CA GLN A 915 -14.39 17.91 -41.19
C GLN A 915 -12.94 18.44 -41.26
N ILE A 916 -12.52 19.19 -40.25
CA ILE A 916 -11.12 19.59 -40.08
C ILE A 916 -10.39 18.48 -39.31
N ARG A 917 -9.25 18.06 -39.85
CA ARG A 917 -8.33 17.09 -39.24
C ARG A 917 -6.98 17.73 -39.03
N GLU A 918 -6.37 17.44 -37.89
CA GLU A 918 -5.11 18.04 -37.46
C GLU A 918 -3.97 17.10 -37.83
N PHE A 919 -3.04 17.57 -38.65
CA PHE A 919 -1.91 16.76 -39.09
C PHE A 919 -0.58 17.29 -38.56
N SER A 920 0.24 16.39 -38.04
CA SER A 920 1.65 16.63 -37.76
C SER A 920 2.46 16.31 -39.01
N LEU A 921 3.20 17.30 -39.51
CA LEU A 921 3.96 17.21 -40.76
C LEU A 921 5.46 17.16 -40.50
N HIS A 922 6.12 16.16 -41.09
CA HIS A 922 7.58 16.05 -41.15
C HIS A 922 8.05 16.13 -42.60
N THR A 923 8.83 17.15 -42.91
CA THR A 923 9.25 17.43 -44.28
C THR A 923 10.77 17.23 -44.46
N ARG A 924 11.15 16.54 -45.53
CA ARG A 924 12.56 16.37 -45.95
C ARG A 924 12.73 16.67 -47.43
N ARG A 925 13.92 17.15 -47.79
CA ARG A 925 14.27 17.40 -49.20
C ARG A 925 14.86 16.14 -49.83
N ILE A 926 14.42 15.82 -51.05
CA ILE A 926 14.89 14.67 -51.86
C ILE A 926 15.15 15.09 -53.30
N ILE A 927 15.87 14.25 -54.05
CA ILE A 927 15.95 14.32 -55.51
C ILE A 927 14.95 13.30 -56.07
N TRP A 928 14.03 13.76 -56.91
CA TRP A 928 12.99 12.90 -57.50
C TRP A 928 13.49 12.18 -58.76
N ASP A 929 12.69 11.26 -59.31
CA ASP A 929 13.04 10.43 -60.48
C ASP A 929 13.44 11.23 -61.74
N ASP A 930 13.02 12.50 -61.81
CA ASP A 930 13.38 13.45 -62.88
C ASP A 930 14.69 14.22 -62.64
N GLY A 931 15.40 13.92 -61.54
CA GLY A 931 16.67 14.55 -61.16
C GLY A 931 16.53 15.94 -60.53
N LEU A 932 15.29 16.43 -60.32
CA LEU A 932 15.04 17.75 -59.73
C LEU A 932 14.69 17.64 -58.23
N PRO A 933 15.02 18.67 -57.42
CA PRO A 933 14.68 18.69 -56.00
C PRO A 933 13.16 18.67 -55.77
N ALA A 934 12.70 17.89 -54.79
CA ALA A 934 11.34 17.86 -54.30
C ALA A 934 11.34 17.69 -52.77
N SER A 935 10.20 17.87 -52.13
CA SER A 935 10.04 17.67 -50.69
C SER A 935 9.17 16.45 -50.44
N ILE A 936 9.65 15.46 -49.70
CA ILE A 936 8.83 14.37 -49.20
C ILE A 936 8.29 14.75 -47.82
N VAL A 937 6.99 14.60 -47.64
CA VAL A 937 6.28 14.94 -46.41
C VAL A 937 5.62 13.69 -45.86
N MET A 938 5.84 13.43 -44.57
CA MET A 938 5.11 12.44 -43.79
C MET A 938 4.08 13.18 -42.94
N ALA A 939 2.81 12.81 -43.09
CA ALA A 939 1.67 13.41 -42.42
C ALA A 939 1.00 12.38 -41.50
N GLN A 940 0.99 12.69 -40.22
CA GLN A 940 0.31 11.88 -39.20
C GLN A 940 -0.94 12.62 -38.72
N ASP A 941 -2.09 11.96 -38.79
CA ASP A 941 -3.33 12.47 -38.20
C ASP A 941 -3.22 12.42 -36.66
N ILE A 942 -3.20 13.59 -36.02
CA ILE A 942 -3.11 13.76 -34.56
C ILE A 942 -4.43 14.29 -33.98
N THR A 943 -5.53 14.24 -34.74
CA THR A 943 -6.82 14.80 -34.33
C THR A 943 -7.30 14.21 -33.00
N GLU A 944 -7.30 12.89 -32.87
CA GLU A 944 -7.71 12.20 -31.62
C GLU A 944 -6.75 12.50 -30.47
N GLN A 945 -5.44 12.58 -30.75
CA GLN A 945 -4.43 12.89 -29.74
C GLN A 945 -4.58 14.32 -29.19
N LYS A 946 -4.82 15.31 -30.07
CA LYS A 946 -5.04 16.70 -29.69
C LYS A 946 -6.36 16.85 -28.91
N GLN A 947 -7.43 16.20 -29.36
CA GLN A 947 -8.71 16.15 -28.63
C GLN A 947 -8.57 15.52 -27.24
N ALA A 948 -7.80 14.43 -27.11
CA ALA A 948 -7.53 13.80 -25.83
C ALA A 948 -6.69 14.70 -24.91
N GLN A 949 -5.70 15.42 -25.45
CA GLN A 949 -4.91 16.40 -24.69
C GLN A 949 -5.78 17.56 -24.18
N ASP A 950 -6.63 18.13 -25.04
CA ASP A 950 -7.56 19.20 -24.65
C ASP A 950 -8.57 18.70 -23.60
N GLN A 951 -9.05 17.47 -23.74
CA GLN A 951 -9.95 16.86 -22.76
C GLN A 951 -9.27 16.63 -21.41
N ILE A 952 -8.01 16.17 -21.40
CA ILE A 952 -7.21 16.05 -20.18
C ILE A 952 -7.00 17.41 -19.53
N ALA A 953 -6.65 18.45 -20.30
CA ALA A 953 -6.46 19.80 -19.79
C ALA A 953 -7.76 20.33 -19.13
N HIS A 954 -8.90 20.16 -19.79
CA HIS A 954 -10.21 20.54 -19.23
C HIS A 954 -10.57 19.70 -17.98
N GLN A 955 -10.21 18.41 -17.94
CA GLN A 955 -10.43 17.56 -16.77
C GLN A 955 -9.56 17.99 -15.58
N LEU A 956 -8.31 18.42 -15.81
CA LEU A 956 -7.42 18.93 -14.77
C LEU A 956 -7.97 20.24 -14.18
N GLU A 957 -8.37 21.20 -15.01
CA GLU A 957 -8.99 22.46 -14.56
C GLU A 957 -10.27 22.21 -13.75
N HIS A 958 -11.10 21.28 -14.21
CA HIS A 958 -12.32 20.88 -13.50
C HIS A 958 -12.01 20.23 -12.14
N MET A 959 -10.98 19.41 -12.07
CA MET A 959 -10.58 18.73 -10.84
C MET A 959 -9.98 19.70 -9.81
N GLU A 960 -9.17 20.67 -10.24
CA GLU A 960 -8.68 21.77 -9.40
C GLU A 960 -9.85 22.58 -8.79
N THR A 961 -10.84 22.93 -9.61
CA THR A 961 -12.04 23.64 -9.16
C THR A 961 -12.83 22.85 -8.10
N ILE A 962 -13.00 21.53 -8.30
CA ILE A 962 -13.68 20.65 -7.34
C ILE A 962 -12.88 20.53 -6.04
N MET A 963 -11.56 20.40 -6.12
CA MET A 963 -10.69 20.28 -4.96
C MET A 963 -10.75 21.54 -4.10
N TYR A 964 -10.62 22.72 -4.72
CA TYR A 964 -10.78 24.00 -4.03
C TYR A 964 -12.15 24.13 -3.36
N GLY A 965 -13.23 23.79 -4.07
CA GLY A 965 -14.59 23.78 -3.50
C GLY A 965 -14.75 22.82 -2.32
N THR A 966 -14.02 21.70 -2.32
CA THR A 966 -14.02 20.72 -1.22
C THR A 966 -13.25 21.26 -0.01
N LEU A 967 -12.06 21.84 -0.20
CA LEU A 967 -11.28 22.48 0.86
C LEU A 967 -12.09 23.62 1.51
N GLN A 968 -12.76 24.44 0.69
CA GLN A 968 -13.62 25.51 1.19
C GLN A 968 -14.81 24.99 2.00
N ALA A 969 -15.43 23.88 1.60
CA ALA A 969 -16.51 23.26 2.36
C ALA A 969 -16.01 22.72 3.73
N VAL A 970 -14.82 22.12 3.77
CA VAL A 970 -14.20 21.63 5.00
C VAL A 970 -13.84 22.78 5.93
N SER A 971 -13.22 23.83 5.40
CA SER A 971 -12.96 25.10 6.10
C SER A 971 -14.24 25.64 6.75
N THR A 972 -15.32 25.77 5.97
CA THR A 972 -16.62 26.24 6.48
C THR A 972 -17.15 25.35 7.62
N MET A 973 -16.92 24.03 7.59
CA MET A 973 -17.33 23.13 8.67
C MET A 973 -16.53 23.35 9.96
N VAL A 974 -15.24 23.65 9.86
CA VAL A 974 -14.39 23.98 11.01
C VAL A 974 -14.84 25.32 11.62
N GLU A 975 -15.09 26.33 10.78
CA GLU A 975 -15.64 27.63 11.19
C GLU A 975 -17.02 27.52 11.85
N LEU A 976 -17.86 26.54 11.48
CA LEU A 976 -19.15 26.33 12.17
C LEU A 976 -18.98 25.87 13.62
N ARG A 977 -17.85 25.23 13.95
CA ARG A 977 -17.54 24.76 15.30
C ARG A 977 -16.74 25.77 16.12
N ASP A 978 -16.03 26.67 15.45
CA ASP A 978 -15.44 27.88 16.00
C ASP A 978 -16.14 29.10 15.36
N PRO A 979 -17.37 29.48 15.81
CA PRO A 979 -18.21 30.47 15.12
C PRO A 979 -17.58 31.86 14.97
N TYR A 980 -16.41 32.05 15.58
CA TYR A 980 -15.64 33.29 15.64
C TYR A 980 -14.56 33.38 14.56
N THR A 981 -14.27 32.29 13.85
CA THR A 981 -13.34 32.27 12.71
C THR A 981 -14.05 32.39 11.37
N ALA A 982 -15.30 32.84 11.30
CA ALA A 982 -16.02 32.97 10.03
C ALA A 982 -15.24 33.83 8.99
N GLY A 983 -14.84 33.18 7.89
CA GLY A 983 -14.00 33.73 6.83
C GLY A 983 -12.54 34.01 7.22
N HIS A 984 -12.10 33.67 8.43
CA HIS A 984 -10.74 33.89 8.94
C HIS A 984 -9.72 33.12 8.09
N GLU A 985 -9.95 31.83 7.90
CA GLU A 985 -9.03 30.93 7.17
C GLU A 985 -8.80 31.46 5.75
N ARG A 986 -9.88 31.89 5.08
CA ARG A 986 -9.81 32.52 3.76
C ARG A 986 -9.04 33.84 3.76
N ARG A 987 -9.29 34.73 4.74
CA ARG A 987 -8.59 36.02 4.83
C ARG A 987 -7.09 35.82 5.09
N VAL A 988 -6.73 34.88 5.96
CA VAL A 988 -5.33 34.51 6.21
C VAL A 988 -4.67 34.03 4.92
N GLY A 989 -5.32 33.14 4.16
CA GLY A 989 -4.81 32.68 2.86
C GLY A 989 -4.59 33.81 1.85
N LEU A 990 -5.54 34.74 1.72
CA LEU A 990 -5.42 35.90 0.83
C LEU A 990 -4.28 36.85 1.25
N ILE A 991 -4.10 37.07 2.55
CA ILE A 991 -3.00 37.89 3.08
C ILE A 991 -1.67 37.20 2.82
N ALA A 992 -1.59 35.88 3.07
CA ALA A 992 -0.39 35.09 2.84
C ALA A 992 0.03 35.07 1.36
N SER A 993 -0.93 34.87 0.45
CA SER A 993 -0.75 34.98 -1.01
C SER A 993 -0.23 36.36 -1.43
N ALA A 994 -0.80 37.43 -0.88
CA ALA A 994 -0.36 38.79 -1.17
C ALA A 994 1.07 39.07 -0.66
N ILE A 995 1.43 38.56 0.52
CA ILE A 995 2.80 38.67 1.06
C ILE A 995 3.78 37.87 0.18
N ALA A 996 3.44 36.64 -0.21
CA ALA A 996 4.26 35.81 -1.09
C ALA A 996 4.51 36.49 -2.45
N LYS A 997 3.48 37.13 -3.01
CA LYS A 997 3.60 37.91 -4.25
C LYS A 997 4.52 39.12 -4.09
N GLU A 998 4.49 39.79 -2.94
CA GLU A 998 5.43 40.88 -2.61
C GLU A 998 6.88 40.39 -2.49
N MET A 999 7.08 39.13 -2.10
CA MET A 999 8.38 38.46 -2.04
C MET A 999 8.85 37.93 -3.41
N GLY A 1000 8.06 38.09 -4.47
CA GLY A 1000 8.43 37.70 -5.84
C GLY A 1000 8.16 36.23 -6.19
N TRP A 1001 7.26 35.55 -5.47
CA TRP A 1001 6.86 34.19 -5.80
C TRP A 1001 5.99 34.15 -7.08
N ASP A 1002 6.04 33.04 -7.81
CA ASP A 1002 5.22 32.84 -9.02
C ASP A 1002 3.73 32.69 -8.68
N GLU A 1003 2.87 32.90 -9.68
CA GLU A 1003 1.41 32.92 -9.51
C GLU A 1003 0.86 31.60 -8.97
N LYS A 1004 1.45 30.46 -9.37
CA LYS A 1004 1.03 29.15 -8.90
C LYS A 1004 1.33 28.98 -7.41
N ARG A 1005 2.52 29.38 -6.94
CA ARG A 1005 2.87 29.37 -5.51
C ARG A 1005 2.03 30.34 -4.69
N CYS A 1006 1.63 31.48 -5.25
CA CYS A 1006 0.73 32.41 -4.57
C CYS A 1006 -0.67 31.80 -4.38
N LEU A 1007 -1.23 31.15 -5.42
CA LEU A 1007 -2.51 30.44 -5.32
C LEU A 1007 -2.47 29.32 -4.27
N GLN A 1008 -1.36 28.59 -4.18
CA GLN A 1008 -1.18 27.55 -3.16
C GLN A 1008 -1.19 28.11 -1.73
N MET A 1009 -0.72 29.34 -1.51
CA MET A 1009 -0.82 29.99 -0.19
C MET A 1009 -2.28 30.24 0.23
N GLU A 1010 -3.17 30.47 -0.73
CA GLU A 1010 -4.61 30.60 -0.45
C GLU A 1010 -5.19 29.24 0.00
N GLU A 1011 -4.82 28.15 -0.68
CA GLU A 1011 -5.23 26.80 -0.31
C GLU A 1011 -4.72 26.40 1.08
N ILE A 1012 -3.46 26.70 1.39
CA ILE A 1012 -2.85 26.46 2.71
C ILE A 1012 -3.62 27.25 3.78
N GLY A 1013 -3.94 28.52 3.54
CA GLY A 1013 -4.68 29.35 4.48
C GLY A 1013 -6.08 28.82 4.80
N LEU A 1014 -6.78 28.25 3.80
CA LEU A 1014 -8.11 27.65 3.97
C LEU A 1014 -8.13 26.46 4.93
N VAL A 1015 -7.02 25.76 5.13
CA VAL A 1015 -6.98 24.56 5.98
C VAL A 1015 -6.01 24.67 7.16
N HIS A 1016 -5.37 25.81 7.36
CA HIS A 1016 -4.31 25.96 8.38
C HIS A 1016 -4.78 25.61 9.80
N ASP A 1017 -6.05 25.87 10.09
CA ASP A 1017 -6.68 25.68 11.39
C ASP A 1017 -7.60 24.46 11.45
N ILE A 1018 -7.57 23.58 10.43
CA ILE A 1018 -8.45 22.40 10.34
C ILE A 1018 -8.39 21.49 11.58
N GLY A 1019 -7.23 21.47 12.24
CA GLY A 1019 -7.00 20.70 13.46
C GLY A 1019 -7.81 21.18 14.68
N LYS A 1020 -8.41 22.38 14.63
CA LYS A 1020 -9.32 22.86 15.68
C LYS A 1020 -10.53 21.95 15.85
N ILE A 1021 -10.84 21.11 14.86
CA ILE A 1021 -11.84 20.05 14.99
C ILE A 1021 -11.52 19.03 16.11
N ALA A 1022 -10.26 18.90 16.53
CA ALA A 1022 -9.89 18.05 17.67
C ALA A 1022 -10.10 18.76 19.03
N ILE A 1023 -10.30 20.08 19.04
CA ILE A 1023 -10.41 20.88 20.26
C ILE A 1023 -11.88 20.92 20.72
N PRO A 1024 -12.15 20.72 22.03
CA PRO A 1024 -13.50 20.89 22.60
C PRO A 1024 -14.08 22.27 22.30
N SER A 1025 -15.35 22.33 21.91
CA SER A 1025 -16.01 23.58 21.49
C SER A 1025 -16.04 24.61 22.62
N GLU A 1026 -16.08 24.15 23.88
CA GLU A 1026 -16.10 24.98 25.09
C GLU A 1026 -14.75 25.70 25.30
N ILE A 1027 -13.65 25.13 24.79
CA ILE A 1027 -12.33 25.78 24.81
C ILE A 1027 -12.22 26.77 23.65
N LEU A 1028 -12.70 26.41 22.45
CA LEU A 1028 -12.71 27.29 21.28
C LEU A 1028 -13.55 28.55 21.50
N THR A 1029 -14.71 28.38 22.15
CA THR A 1029 -15.70 29.46 22.31
C THR A 1029 -15.58 30.25 23.61
N LYS A 1030 -14.55 29.98 24.42
CA LYS A 1030 -14.38 30.58 25.75
C LYS A 1030 -14.18 32.11 25.67
N PRO A 1031 -15.00 32.92 26.36
CA PRO A 1031 -14.88 34.39 26.34
C PRO A 1031 -13.81 34.94 27.31
N SER A 1032 -13.25 34.09 28.18
CA SER A 1032 -12.16 34.46 29.09
C SER A 1032 -10.82 33.86 28.63
N ARG A 1033 -9.71 34.33 29.21
CA ARG A 1033 -8.38 33.78 28.89
C ARG A 1033 -8.34 32.27 29.17
N LEU A 1034 -7.74 31.54 28.24
CA LEU A 1034 -7.46 30.12 28.43
C LEU A 1034 -6.54 29.94 29.65
N THR A 1035 -6.89 28.98 30.49
CA THR A 1035 -5.98 28.48 31.54
C THR A 1035 -4.78 27.80 30.90
N TYR A 1036 -3.71 27.59 31.67
CA TYR A 1036 -2.51 26.92 31.17
C TYR A 1036 -2.82 25.57 30.51
N LEU A 1037 -3.65 24.74 31.16
CA LEU A 1037 -4.01 23.43 30.63
C LEU A 1037 -4.87 23.52 29.36
N GLU A 1038 -5.84 24.44 29.33
CA GLU A 1038 -6.65 24.67 28.12
C GLU A 1038 -5.79 25.18 26.95
N MET A 1039 -4.76 25.99 27.23
CA MET A 1039 -3.80 26.43 26.23
C MET A 1039 -2.94 25.26 25.73
N GLU A 1040 -2.52 24.34 26.59
CA GLU A 1040 -1.81 23.12 26.15
C GLU A 1040 -2.71 22.22 25.28
N MET A 1041 -4.00 22.10 25.61
CA MET A 1041 -4.95 21.42 24.73
C MET A 1041 -5.10 22.14 23.39
N MET A 1042 -5.23 23.48 23.41
CA MET A 1042 -5.33 24.30 22.21
C MET A 1042 -4.14 24.09 21.26
N LYS A 1043 -2.90 24.06 21.77
CA LYS A 1043 -1.70 23.82 20.94
C LYS A 1043 -1.75 22.51 20.15
N GLY A 1044 -2.54 21.53 20.62
CA GLY A 1044 -2.73 20.24 19.95
C GLY A 1044 -3.34 20.35 18.55
N HIS A 1045 -4.00 21.47 18.19
CA HIS A 1045 -4.62 21.61 16.87
C HIS A 1045 -3.58 21.60 15.73
N ALA A 1046 -2.37 22.11 15.93
CA ALA A 1046 -1.33 22.10 14.90
C ALA A 1046 -0.95 20.66 14.51
N GLN A 1047 -0.76 19.80 15.51
CA GLN A 1047 -0.47 18.38 15.30
C GLN A 1047 -1.69 17.63 14.74
N ALA A 1048 -2.90 17.93 15.23
CA ALA A 1048 -4.12 17.34 14.68
C ALA A 1048 -4.32 17.73 13.20
N GLY A 1049 -4.01 18.97 12.82
CA GLY A 1049 -4.05 19.44 11.43
C GLY A 1049 -3.08 18.69 10.53
N TYR A 1050 -1.84 18.48 10.98
CA TYR A 1050 -0.88 17.60 10.32
C TYR A 1050 -1.44 16.18 10.15
N ASP A 1051 -1.97 15.59 11.22
CA ASP A 1051 -2.45 14.20 11.21
C ASP A 1051 -3.69 14.00 10.33
N ILE A 1052 -4.53 15.02 10.16
CA ILE A 1052 -5.69 15.00 9.24
C ILE A 1052 -5.24 15.02 7.77
N LEU A 1053 -4.18 15.77 7.46
CA LEU A 1053 -3.80 16.06 6.08
C LEU A 1053 -2.64 15.22 5.54
N LYS A 1054 -1.88 14.52 6.40
CA LYS A 1054 -0.66 13.78 6.00
C LYS A 1054 -0.88 12.69 4.95
N ASP A 1055 -2.07 12.10 4.89
CA ASP A 1055 -2.40 11.02 3.97
C ASP A 1055 -3.00 11.54 2.63
N ILE A 1056 -3.15 12.86 2.49
CA ILE A 1056 -3.68 13.48 1.26
C ILE A 1056 -2.50 13.83 0.34
N PRO A 1057 -2.49 13.33 -0.92
CA PRO A 1057 -1.39 13.54 -1.85
C PRO A 1057 -1.44 14.93 -2.49
N PHE A 1058 -1.12 15.96 -1.72
CA PHE A 1058 -0.95 17.32 -2.24
C PHE A 1058 0.37 17.44 -3.02
N ASN A 1059 0.41 18.36 -4.00
CA ASN A 1059 1.61 18.65 -4.79
C ASN A 1059 2.72 19.36 -3.99
N ILE A 1060 2.41 19.79 -2.76
CA ILE A 1060 3.29 20.45 -1.80
C ILE A 1060 3.04 19.85 -0.41
N PRO A 1061 3.99 19.96 0.55
CA PRO A 1061 3.86 19.33 1.86
C PRO A 1061 2.92 20.11 2.80
N ILE A 1062 1.65 20.28 2.40
CA ILE A 1062 0.63 21.07 3.14
C ILE A 1062 0.51 20.60 4.59
N ALA A 1063 0.50 19.29 4.82
CA ALA A 1063 0.42 18.74 6.18
C ALA A 1063 1.57 19.24 7.07
N GLU A 1064 2.81 19.22 6.56
CA GLU A 1064 3.98 19.71 7.29
C GLU A 1064 3.92 21.21 7.52
N ILE A 1065 3.55 21.98 6.50
CA ILE A 1065 3.39 23.43 6.59
C ILE A 1065 2.38 23.80 7.70
N ILE A 1066 1.25 23.09 7.74
CA ILE A 1066 0.21 23.27 8.76
C ILE A 1066 0.67 22.81 10.13
N GLY A 1067 1.41 21.70 10.21
CA GLY A 1067 2.04 21.30 11.46
C GLY A 1067 3.03 22.36 11.98
N GLN A 1068 3.58 23.19 11.11
CA GLN A 1068 4.63 24.16 11.43
C GLN A 1068 4.15 25.61 11.58
N HIS A 1069 2.87 25.93 11.33
CA HIS A 1069 2.40 27.32 11.28
C HIS A 1069 2.45 28.07 12.63
N HIS A 1070 2.69 27.34 13.73
CA HIS A 1070 2.94 27.88 15.06
C HIS A 1070 4.39 27.67 15.57
N GLU A 1071 5.27 27.17 14.71
CA GLU A 1071 6.70 27.18 14.96
C GLU A 1071 7.22 28.62 14.91
N ARG A 1072 8.33 28.86 15.60
CA ARG A 1072 8.92 30.20 15.74
C ARG A 1072 10.38 30.16 15.34
N MET A 1073 10.90 31.24 14.77
CA MET A 1073 12.28 31.26 14.26
C MET A 1073 13.34 30.92 15.33
N ASP A 1074 13.07 31.19 16.61
CA ASP A 1074 13.92 30.87 17.77
C ASP A 1074 13.71 29.47 18.37
N GLY A 1075 12.73 28.70 17.88
CA GLY A 1075 12.36 27.35 18.36
C GLY A 1075 11.59 27.33 19.67
N THR A 1076 11.00 28.46 20.08
CA THR A 1076 10.04 28.52 21.19
C THR A 1076 8.62 28.13 20.78
N GLY A 1077 8.42 27.81 19.51
CA GLY A 1077 7.14 27.38 18.93
C GLY A 1077 6.79 25.92 19.22
N TYR A 1078 5.70 25.45 18.60
CA TYR A 1078 5.16 24.10 18.77
C TYR A 1078 4.65 23.58 17.40
N PRO A 1079 4.50 22.26 17.20
CA PRO A 1079 4.64 21.15 18.16
C PRO A 1079 6.05 20.55 18.30
N LYS A 1080 6.97 20.79 17.36
CA LYS A 1080 8.31 20.18 17.32
C LYS A 1080 9.43 21.10 17.81
N GLY A 1081 9.19 22.41 17.89
CA GLY A 1081 10.19 23.38 18.35
C GLY A 1081 11.29 23.64 17.31
N LEU A 1082 10.90 23.67 16.03
CA LEU A 1082 11.80 23.85 14.88
C LEU A 1082 12.43 25.25 14.86
N LYS A 1083 13.65 25.38 14.31
CA LYS A 1083 14.39 26.65 14.27
C LYS A 1083 14.78 27.06 12.87
N GLY A 1084 14.65 28.36 12.58
CA GLY A 1084 15.14 28.97 11.35
C GLY A 1084 14.75 28.18 10.09
N ASP A 1085 15.77 27.61 9.42
CA ASP A 1085 15.61 26.90 8.15
C ASP A 1085 14.95 25.52 8.21
N GLU A 1086 14.68 25.03 9.42
CA GLU A 1086 13.86 23.83 9.62
C GLU A 1086 12.36 24.09 9.38
N ILE A 1087 11.93 25.36 9.35
CA ILE A 1087 10.54 25.76 9.11
C ILE A 1087 10.35 26.07 7.63
N HIS A 1088 9.34 25.45 7.01
CA HIS A 1088 8.97 25.68 5.61
C HIS A 1088 8.67 27.17 5.36
N PRO A 1089 9.12 27.75 4.24
CA PRO A 1089 8.92 29.16 3.95
C PRO A 1089 7.45 29.55 3.86
N GLU A 1090 6.59 28.64 3.37
CA GLU A 1090 5.13 28.80 3.36
C GLU A 1090 4.58 28.94 4.79
N ALA A 1091 5.08 28.14 5.75
CA ALA A 1091 4.66 28.23 7.15
C ALA A 1091 5.06 29.57 7.77
N ARG A 1092 6.27 30.08 7.45
CA ARG A 1092 6.74 31.39 7.94
C ARG A 1092 5.86 32.54 7.47
N ILE A 1093 5.41 32.50 6.21
CA ILE A 1093 4.47 33.48 5.65
C ILE A 1093 3.11 33.35 6.33
N LEU A 1094 2.63 32.12 6.49
CA LEU A 1094 1.33 31.82 7.09
C LEU A 1094 1.23 32.32 8.54
N THR A 1095 2.28 32.12 9.36
CA THR A 1095 2.35 32.62 10.74
C THR A 1095 2.20 34.14 10.81
N VAL A 1096 2.87 34.87 9.92
CA VAL A 1096 2.78 36.35 9.89
C VAL A 1096 1.39 36.79 9.41
N ALA A 1097 0.84 36.13 8.40
CA ALA A 1097 -0.51 36.41 7.90
C ALA A 1097 -1.59 36.17 8.96
N ASP A 1098 -1.51 35.06 9.69
CA ASP A 1098 -2.42 34.74 10.79
C ASP A 1098 -2.35 35.81 11.89
N VAL A 1099 -1.15 36.18 12.35
CA VAL A 1099 -1.01 37.24 13.38
C VAL A 1099 -1.61 38.57 12.93
N ILE A 1100 -1.39 38.96 11.66
CA ILE A 1100 -1.94 40.21 11.11
C ILE A 1100 -3.47 40.16 11.12
N GLU A 1101 -4.07 39.10 10.56
CA GLU A 1101 -5.52 38.94 10.51
C GLU A 1101 -6.10 38.91 11.93
N SER A 1102 -5.55 38.04 12.78
CA SER A 1102 -6.01 37.77 14.14
C SER A 1102 -5.97 39.00 15.06
N MET A 1103 -5.06 39.94 14.81
CA MET A 1103 -4.96 41.18 15.57
C MET A 1103 -5.82 42.32 15.00
N ALA A 1104 -5.91 42.41 13.67
CA ALA A 1104 -6.63 43.45 12.96
C ALA A 1104 -8.15 43.20 12.90
N SER A 1105 -8.60 41.96 13.02
CA SER A 1105 -10.02 41.57 13.02
C SER A 1105 -10.65 41.61 14.42
N HIS A 1106 -11.98 41.76 14.48
CA HIS A 1106 -12.75 41.69 15.73
C HIS A 1106 -12.80 40.25 16.27
N ARG A 1107 -12.52 40.07 17.57
CA ARG A 1107 -12.65 38.79 18.28
C ARG A 1107 -13.69 38.89 19.42
N PRO A 1108 -14.24 37.77 19.92
CA PRO A 1108 -15.36 37.77 20.88
C PRO A 1108 -15.07 38.51 22.19
N TYR A 1109 -13.83 38.38 22.66
CA TYR A 1109 -13.33 38.95 23.91
C TYR A 1109 -12.47 40.21 23.70
N ARG A 1110 -12.29 40.66 22.45
CA ARG A 1110 -11.41 41.79 22.13
C ARG A 1110 -11.81 42.46 20.82
N ALA A 1111 -12.09 43.77 20.87
CA ALA A 1111 -12.25 44.58 19.65
C ALA A 1111 -10.99 44.53 18.77
N ALA A 1112 -11.17 44.73 17.45
CA ALA A 1112 -10.05 44.88 16.53
C ALA A 1112 -9.03 45.89 17.10
N LEU A 1113 -7.77 45.48 17.24
CA LEU A 1113 -6.72 46.39 17.75
C LEU A 1113 -6.24 47.36 16.67
N GLY A 1114 -6.62 47.11 15.42
CA GLY A 1114 -6.22 47.89 14.26
C GLY A 1114 -4.91 47.39 13.62
N ILE A 1115 -4.74 47.72 12.35
CA ILE A 1115 -3.63 47.25 11.53
C ILE A 1115 -2.27 47.75 12.04
N ASP A 1116 -2.20 48.97 12.59
CA ASP A 1116 -0.95 49.53 13.13
C ASP A 1116 -0.41 48.75 14.33
N VAL A 1117 -1.31 48.22 15.17
CA VAL A 1117 -0.92 47.39 16.33
C VAL A 1117 -0.45 46.02 15.87
N ALA A 1118 -1.11 45.43 14.87
CA ALA A 1118 -0.69 44.17 14.27
C ALA A 1118 0.72 44.28 13.63
N LEU A 1119 0.95 45.34 12.85
CA LEU A 1119 2.27 45.61 12.27
C LEU A 1119 3.35 45.87 13.33
N SER A 1120 2.99 46.52 14.44
CA SER A 1120 3.92 46.74 15.55
C SER A 1120 4.32 45.43 16.25
N GLU A 1121 3.39 44.47 16.35
CA GLU A 1121 3.67 43.16 16.95
C GLU A 1121 4.64 42.33 16.11
N ILE A 1122 4.40 42.24 14.79
CA ILE A 1122 5.30 41.48 13.91
C ILE A 1122 6.69 42.14 13.84
N LEU A 1123 6.77 43.47 13.86
CA LEU A 1123 8.05 44.19 13.88
C LEU A 1123 8.81 43.99 15.20
N ARG A 1124 8.11 43.86 16.33
CA ARG A 1124 8.72 43.57 17.64
C ARG A 1124 9.34 42.18 17.68
N GLY A 1125 8.73 41.20 17.01
CA GLY A 1125 9.22 39.82 16.90
C GLY A 1125 10.10 39.54 15.67
N ARG A 1126 10.41 40.55 14.85
CA ARG A 1126 11.12 40.41 13.57
C ARG A 1126 12.53 39.84 13.78
N GLY A 1127 12.84 38.74 13.09
CA GLY A 1127 14.15 38.08 13.14
C GLY A 1127 14.40 37.23 14.39
N THR A 1128 13.44 37.15 15.31
CA THR A 1128 13.51 36.29 16.51
C THR A 1128 12.34 35.32 16.59
N ILE A 1129 11.11 35.83 16.52
CA ILE A 1129 9.87 35.03 16.53
C ILE A 1129 9.41 34.79 15.10
N TYR A 1130 9.44 35.83 14.27
CA TYR A 1130 8.97 35.83 12.89
C TYR A 1130 10.14 36.01 11.92
N ASP A 1131 10.00 35.49 10.70
CA ASP A 1131 11.00 35.66 9.65
C ASP A 1131 11.12 37.14 9.24
N ALA A 1132 12.36 37.64 9.19
CA ALA A 1132 12.64 39.05 8.93
C ALA A 1132 12.21 39.51 7.53
N GLU A 1133 12.38 38.64 6.52
CA GLU A 1133 12.05 38.97 5.13
C GLU A 1133 10.53 39.04 4.94
N VAL A 1134 9.80 38.09 5.55
CA VAL A 1134 8.34 38.04 5.54
C VAL A 1134 7.74 39.28 6.23
N CYS A 1135 8.25 39.66 7.41
CA CYS A 1135 7.81 40.86 8.10
C CYS A 1135 8.01 42.13 7.25
N ASP A 1136 9.17 42.26 6.60
CA ASP A 1136 9.47 43.42 5.76
C ASP A 1136 8.55 43.47 4.53
N ALA A 1137 8.28 42.32 3.91
CA ALA A 1137 7.34 42.22 2.79
C ALA A 1137 5.92 42.63 3.21
N ALA A 1138 5.43 42.13 4.34
CA ALA A 1138 4.12 42.50 4.88
C ALA A 1138 4.00 44.01 5.16
N VAL A 1139 5.04 44.62 5.72
CA VAL A 1139 5.08 46.07 5.99
C VAL A 1139 5.09 46.88 4.69
N ARG A 1140 5.90 46.51 3.70
CA ARG A 1140 5.90 47.18 2.39
C ARG A 1140 4.53 47.08 1.71
N LEU A 1141 3.95 45.89 1.69
CA LEU A 1141 2.65 45.63 1.09
C LEU A 1141 1.56 46.52 1.71
N ILE A 1142 1.50 46.61 3.04
CA ILE A 1142 0.42 47.32 3.75
C ILE A 1142 0.68 48.83 3.82
N LYS A 1143 1.89 49.28 4.18
CA LYS A 1143 2.19 50.72 4.38
C LYS A 1143 2.59 51.46 3.11
N GLU A 1144 3.38 50.84 2.23
CA GLU A 1144 3.93 51.52 1.06
C GLU A 1144 3.02 51.34 -0.16
N LYS A 1145 2.47 50.14 -0.35
CA LYS A 1145 1.57 49.81 -1.48
C LYS A 1145 0.08 49.96 -1.16
N GLY A 1146 -0.27 50.27 0.08
CA GLY A 1146 -1.65 50.57 0.49
C GLY A 1146 -2.61 49.39 0.38
N TYR A 1147 -2.13 48.15 0.57
CA TYR A 1147 -2.99 46.97 0.56
C TYR A 1147 -4.05 47.05 1.68
N VAL A 1148 -5.31 46.83 1.32
CA VAL A 1148 -6.44 46.80 2.25
C VAL A 1148 -6.75 45.34 2.58
N LEU A 1149 -6.82 45.02 3.87
CA LEU A 1149 -7.15 43.66 4.30
C LEU A 1149 -8.52 43.24 3.76
N PRO A 1150 -8.67 41.99 3.31
CA PRO A 1150 -9.96 41.47 2.86
C PRO A 1150 -11.00 41.52 3.99
N SER A 1151 -12.24 41.88 3.67
CA SER A 1151 -13.36 42.02 4.61
C SER A 1151 -14.02 40.69 4.95
#